data_AF-A0A1C6EDF1-F1
#
_entry.id   AF-A0A1C6EDF1-F1
#
_cell.length_a   1.000
_cell.length_b   1.000
_cell.length_c   1.000
_cell.angle_alpha   90.00
_cell.angle_beta   90.00
_cell.angle_gamma   90.00
#
_symmetry.space_group_name_H-M   'P 1'
#
loop_
_entity.id
_entity.type
_entity.pdbx_description
1 polymer ?
#
loop_
_entity_poly.entity_id
_entity_poly.type
_entity_poly.pdbx_seq_one_letter_code
_entity_poly.pdbx_strand_id
1 'polypeptide(L)'
;MGKKSTIKVIAYCTFDNADLVVFVRGNSIVNLEGAIRLIEGSPEVKYLHSVMGVSEKYLSVLCENKEKKPFYHLNDDIFEISMKIATDGDLGIISRIKKEMDVQIIPGKGSVTYSEVTGHENIVICIRNTDTNTFLQLLYPKGFATHQNPLYGKGIYNIETSVRIGEASLMNIACSSGDRYHQNDKKEECRGWCESEIEKYIRKMPLSLEKGDESFYAYFQALIQTLNMLSQYEKFKLSKDIFYLVFPAFKMLTEQMYAALDFMEEEPKKTQEKAASEAICQFVDAVDSVVNHIVHTDQVFLMVPGYTGTTFSIPIKLCLLYMWMLEKEKKLLNDNQGAEYQCLLSPVMESIPATGLVYPDSEEESRLIRIKVSQRSLYMPRDLMIILTHEIAHYIGNEVRCREVRLSNIIKTLAFIICEGIISKELPDQMENQQEKVIAEGFLKINNKQMYRDFVRELGSAVKQKIPDGKYHVSVIQNVLEECCTSLLTDERGVIYKNIYTIDPEMMEREKKIEQLNCICRLQNKFDDNRKGIVSTRVVSKIISELLEIYKEVFSDVAAYAILQLDVDKYEEAYRISEGRLVKGREDAPYEMRRKIIRCLTEGKIARQLSAETQGENKKETSRSVYIYKNMYAFNCTFDLLYDYAETCYRKLEKRLLEEEHEKQVQEIRDIYNMFYDQTESCESIYASIIKKIKEYTDGIEELLLKELKTQ
;
A
#
# COMPACT_ATOMS: atom_id res chain seq x y z
N MET A 1 -42.33 -16.01 -41.79
CA MET A 1 -42.59 -15.51 -40.41
C MET A 1 -41.27 -15.03 -39.84
N GLY A 2 -41.07 -13.71 -39.70
CA GLY A 2 -39.87 -13.16 -39.07
C GLY A 2 -39.82 -13.58 -37.60
N LYS A 3 -38.71 -14.17 -37.15
CA LYS A 3 -38.52 -14.50 -35.73
C LYS A 3 -38.44 -13.19 -34.94
N LYS A 4 -39.10 -13.13 -33.77
CA LYS A 4 -39.07 -11.95 -32.89
C LYS A 4 -37.63 -11.65 -32.49
N SER A 5 -37.22 -10.39 -32.61
CA SER A 5 -35.98 -9.90 -32.02
C SER A 5 -35.99 -10.15 -30.52
N THR A 6 -34.90 -10.69 -29.99
CA THR A 6 -34.74 -10.92 -28.56
C THR A 6 -33.47 -10.24 -28.07
N ILE A 7 -33.64 -9.32 -27.12
CA ILE A 7 -32.53 -8.71 -26.37
C ILE A 7 -32.56 -9.30 -24.96
N LYS A 8 -31.40 -9.68 -24.46
CA LYS A 8 -31.17 -10.01 -23.06
C LYS A 8 -30.09 -9.09 -22.52
N VAL A 9 -30.33 -8.57 -21.33
CA VAL A 9 -29.40 -7.67 -20.63
C VAL A 9 -29.06 -8.30 -19.29
N ILE A 10 -27.78 -8.31 -18.95
CA ILE A 10 -27.28 -8.63 -17.62
C ILE A 10 -26.36 -7.49 -17.22
N ALA A 11 -26.46 -7.02 -15.99
CA ALA A 11 -25.62 -5.94 -15.49
C ALA A 11 -24.92 -6.38 -14.20
N TYR A 12 -23.67 -5.93 -14.02
CA TYR A 12 -22.87 -6.19 -12.84
C TYR A 12 -22.23 -4.90 -12.37
N CYS A 13 -22.29 -4.64 -11.07
CA CYS A 13 -21.52 -3.57 -10.45
C CYS A 13 -20.04 -3.98 -10.35
N THR A 14 -19.14 -3.02 -10.48
CA THR A 14 -17.69 -3.26 -10.47
C THR A 14 -16.97 -2.32 -9.50
N PHE A 15 -15.86 -2.80 -8.93
CA PHE A 15 -14.92 -1.99 -8.15
C PHE A 15 -13.81 -1.33 -8.99
N ASP A 16 -13.86 -1.54 -10.30
CA ASP A 16 -13.02 -0.86 -11.28
C ASP A 16 -13.53 0.56 -11.54
N ASN A 17 -12.91 1.24 -12.51
CA ASN A 17 -13.22 2.62 -12.86
C ASN A 17 -14.64 2.79 -13.44
N ALA A 18 -15.23 1.71 -13.96
CA ALA A 18 -16.63 1.66 -14.35
C ALA A 18 -17.56 1.44 -13.14
N ASP A 19 -18.73 2.09 -13.14
CA ASP A 19 -19.80 1.84 -12.17
C ASP A 19 -20.60 0.58 -12.45
N LEU A 20 -20.81 0.30 -13.72
CA LEU A 20 -21.69 -0.76 -14.19
C LEU A 20 -21.14 -1.34 -15.49
N VAL A 21 -20.97 -2.65 -15.52
CA VAL A 21 -20.71 -3.40 -16.76
C VAL A 21 -22.02 -4.03 -17.21
N VAL A 22 -22.45 -3.68 -18.43
CA VAL A 22 -23.71 -4.14 -19.01
C VAL A 22 -23.43 -5.07 -20.18
N PHE A 23 -23.79 -6.34 -20.03
CA PHE A 23 -23.76 -7.33 -21.12
C PHE A 23 -25.09 -7.33 -21.85
N VAL A 24 -25.09 -6.76 -23.06
CA VAL A 24 -26.25 -6.78 -23.95
C VAL A 24 -26.04 -7.87 -25.01
N ARG A 25 -26.92 -8.87 -25.02
CA ARG A 25 -26.94 -9.93 -26.03
C ARG A 25 -28.20 -9.83 -26.86
N GLY A 26 -28.01 -9.81 -28.18
CA GLY A 26 -29.09 -9.72 -29.15
C GLY A 26 -28.84 -10.61 -30.35
N ASN A 27 -29.86 -10.73 -31.19
CA ASN A 27 -29.80 -11.45 -32.46
C ASN A 27 -29.90 -10.53 -33.70
N SER A 28 -29.87 -9.22 -33.50
CA SER A 28 -29.97 -8.16 -34.52
C SER A 28 -29.09 -6.98 -34.10
N ILE A 29 -28.24 -6.49 -35.01
CA ILE A 29 -27.29 -5.40 -34.72
C ILE A 29 -28.01 -4.07 -34.53
N VAL A 30 -29.08 -3.83 -35.31
CA VAL A 30 -29.92 -2.62 -35.19
C VAL A 30 -30.63 -2.58 -33.84
N ASN A 31 -31.12 -3.71 -33.36
CA ASN A 31 -31.77 -3.80 -32.05
C ASN A 31 -30.76 -3.66 -30.90
N LEU A 32 -29.53 -4.16 -31.05
CA LEU A 32 -28.45 -3.96 -30.09
C LEU A 32 -28.09 -2.47 -29.97
N GLU A 33 -27.92 -1.78 -31.09
CA GLU A 33 -27.66 -0.34 -31.14
C GLU A 33 -28.81 0.46 -30.52
N GLY A 34 -30.06 0.09 -30.84
CA GLY A 34 -31.23 0.71 -30.20
C GLY A 34 -31.22 0.56 -28.68
N ALA A 35 -30.84 -0.62 -28.17
CA ALA A 35 -30.69 -0.84 -26.73
C ALA A 35 -29.56 -0.01 -26.11
N ILE A 36 -28.40 0.09 -26.78
CA ILE A 36 -27.26 0.90 -26.34
C ILE A 36 -27.67 2.37 -26.25
N ARG A 37 -28.36 2.92 -27.27
CA ARG A 37 -28.85 4.30 -27.25
C ARG A 37 -29.90 4.57 -26.17
N LEU A 38 -30.75 3.59 -25.86
CA LEU A 38 -31.70 3.71 -24.75
C LEU A 38 -30.99 3.78 -23.41
N ILE A 39 -29.91 3.02 -23.23
CA ILE A 39 -29.06 3.08 -22.04
C ILE A 39 -28.35 4.43 -21.97
N GLU A 40 -27.72 4.86 -23.06
CA GLU A 40 -27.01 6.15 -23.18
C GLU A 40 -27.92 7.35 -22.91
N GLY A 41 -29.18 7.29 -23.36
CA GLY A 41 -30.17 8.34 -23.14
C GLY A 41 -30.72 8.40 -21.71
N SER A 42 -30.34 7.49 -20.81
CA SER A 42 -30.75 7.53 -19.41
C SER A 42 -30.08 8.71 -18.69
N PRO A 43 -30.81 9.51 -17.90
CA PRO A 43 -30.25 10.65 -17.18
C PRO A 43 -29.20 10.25 -16.13
N GLU A 44 -29.20 8.98 -15.71
CA GLU A 44 -28.24 8.42 -14.75
C GLU A 44 -26.90 8.08 -15.40
N VAL A 45 -26.87 7.87 -16.72
CA VAL A 45 -25.67 7.52 -17.48
C VAL A 45 -24.91 8.79 -17.85
N LYS A 46 -23.79 9.01 -17.16
CA LYS A 46 -22.90 10.17 -17.41
C LYS A 46 -21.94 9.92 -18.57
N TYR A 47 -21.57 8.67 -18.80
CA TYR A 47 -20.64 8.23 -19.82
C TYR A 47 -20.91 6.76 -20.15
N LEU A 48 -20.84 6.40 -21.43
CA LEU A 48 -20.98 5.02 -21.89
C LEU A 48 -19.87 4.71 -22.89
N HIS A 49 -19.14 3.63 -22.62
CA HIS A 49 -18.23 3.03 -23.59
C HIS A 49 -18.77 1.66 -23.97
N SER A 50 -18.89 1.39 -25.27
CA SER A 50 -19.45 0.13 -25.76
C SER A 50 -18.43 -0.63 -26.60
N VAL A 51 -18.28 -1.91 -26.29
CA VAL A 51 -17.45 -2.85 -27.05
C VAL A 51 -18.37 -3.87 -27.69
N MET A 52 -18.38 -3.92 -29.02
CA MET A 52 -19.16 -4.91 -29.75
C MET A 52 -18.32 -6.13 -30.08
N GLY A 53 -18.91 -7.31 -29.90
CA GLY A 53 -18.26 -8.58 -30.21
C GLY A 53 -19.25 -9.60 -30.74
N VAL A 54 -18.74 -10.57 -31.48
CA VAL A 54 -19.51 -11.71 -31.98
C VAL A 54 -18.97 -12.96 -31.31
N SER A 55 -19.87 -13.85 -30.86
CA SER A 55 -19.47 -15.11 -30.24
C SER A 55 -18.66 -15.96 -31.22
N GLU A 56 -17.45 -16.36 -30.85
CA GLU A 56 -16.57 -17.20 -31.69
C GLU A 56 -17.25 -18.54 -32.03
N LYS A 57 -17.88 -19.19 -31.05
CA LYS A 57 -18.67 -20.41 -31.27
C LYS A 57 -19.74 -20.23 -32.35
N TYR A 58 -20.33 -19.04 -32.43
CA TYR A 58 -21.30 -18.72 -33.47
C TYR A 58 -20.64 -18.53 -34.85
N LEU A 59 -19.51 -17.83 -34.91
CA LEU A 59 -18.72 -17.66 -36.14
C LEU A 59 -18.25 -19.01 -36.71
N SER A 60 -17.79 -19.93 -35.87
CA SER A 60 -17.35 -21.28 -36.30
C SER A 60 -18.51 -22.07 -36.93
N VAL A 61 -19.69 -22.07 -36.31
CA VAL A 61 -20.88 -22.78 -36.83
C VAL A 61 -21.34 -22.20 -38.16
N LEU A 62 -21.32 -20.87 -38.31
CA LEU A 62 -21.65 -20.22 -39.59
C LEU A 62 -20.66 -20.57 -40.70
N CYS A 63 -19.37 -20.63 -40.37
CA CYS A 63 -18.30 -20.97 -41.32
C CYS A 63 -18.44 -22.41 -41.84
N GLU A 64 -18.74 -23.36 -40.95
CA GLU A 64 -18.86 -24.79 -41.29
C GLU A 64 -20.17 -25.16 -41.99
N ASN A 65 -21.27 -24.46 -41.72
CA ASN A 65 -22.62 -24.89 -42.10
C ASN A 65 -23.44 -23.77 -42.78
N LYS A 66 -23.05 -23.41 -44.01
CA LYS A 66 -23.67 -22.31 -44.80
C LYS A 66 -25.19 -22.45 -45.02
N GLU A 67 -25.76 -23.65 -44.90
CA GLU A 67 -27.19 -23.93 -45.14
C GLU A 67 -28.07 -23.93 -43.88
N LYS A 68 -27.49 -24.05 -42.67
CA LYS A 68 -28.23 -23.94 -41.40
C LYS A 68 -28.11 -22.54 -40.83
N LYS A 69 -28.97 -21.62 -41.28
CA LYS A 69 -29.08 -20.26 -40.73
C LYS A 69 -29.51 -20.31 -39.25
N PRO A 70 -28.64 -20.02 -38.27
CA PRO A 70 -29.04 -19.96 -36.87
C PRO A 70 -29.91 -18.72 -36.62
N PHE A 71 -30.39 -18.56 -35.39
CA PHE A 71 -31.42 -17.64 -34.87
C PHE A 71 -31.23 -16.11 -35.07
N TYR A 72 -30.45 -15.64 -36.05
CA TYR A 72 -29.95 -14.25 -36.16
C TYR A 72 -30.43 -13.54 -37.43
N HIS A 73 -30.56 -12.21 -37.35
CA HIS A 73 -30.96 -11.33 -38.45
C HIS A 73 -29.75 -10.97 -39.31
N LEU A 74 -29.41 -11.86 -40.24
CA LEU A 74 -28.24 -11.73 -41.12
C LEU A 74 -28.37 -10.63 -42.19
N ASN A 75 -29.58 -10.14 -42.43
CA ASN A 75 -29.88 -9.14 -43.46
C ASN A 75 -30.16 -7.76 -42.86
N ASP A 76 -29.77 -7.51 -41.60
CA ASP A 76 -29.84 -6.16 -41.05
C ASP A 76 -28.90 -5.26 -41.85
N ASP A 77 -29.42 -4.13 -42.35
CA ASP A 77 -28.70 -3.15 -43.15
C ASP A 77 -27.62 -2.46 -42.30
N ILE A 78 -26.43 -2.29 -42.87
CA ILE A 78 -25.29 -1.58 -42.30
C ILE A 78 -24.92 -0.46 -43.27
N PHE A 79 -24.89 0.78 -42.77
CA PHE A 79 -24.56 1.94 -43.59
C PHE A 79 -23.12 1.91 -44.07
N GLU A 80 -22.15 1.65 -43.18
CA GLU A 80 -20.74 1.55 -43.56
C GLU A 80 -19.94 0.65 -42.60
N ILE A 81 -19.05 -0.18 -43.15
CA ILE A 81 -17.98 -0.84 -42.39
C ILE A 81 -16.67 -0.17 -42.79
N SER A 82 -15.94 0.37 -41.82
CA SER A 82 -14.64 1.02 -42.06
C SER A 82 -13.54 0.24 -41.36
N MET A 83 -12.54 -0.19 -42.12
CA MET A 83 -11.35 -0.90 -41.67
C MET A 83 -10.14 0.01 -41.82
N LYS A 84 -9.56 0.43 -40.70
CA LYS A 84 -8.31 1.20 -40.65
C LYS A 84 -7.15 0.23 -40.52
N ILE A 85 -6.21 0.29 -41.44
CA ILE A 85 -5.14 -0.70 -41.61
C ILE A 85 -3.79 0.01 -41.49
N ALA A 86 -2.95 -0.52 -40.60
CA ALA A 86 -1.54 -0.16 -40.52
C ALA A 86 -0.73 -1.18 -41.33
N THR A 87 -0.01 -0.71 -42.35
CA THR A 87 0.81 -1.55 -43.24
C THR A 87 2.29 -1.16 -43.22
N ASP A 88 3.14 -2.01 -43.76
CA ASP A 88 4.58 -1.74 -43.96
C ASP A 88 4.88 -0.72 -45.07
N GLY A 89 3.86 -0.23 -45.77
CA GLY A 89 3.98 0.72 -46.86
C GLY A 89 4.38 0.08 -48.20
N ASP A 90 4.35 -1.26 -48.34
CA ASP A 90 4.56 -1.94 -49.61
C ASP A 90 3.49 -1.53 -50.63
N LEU A 91 3.91 -1.02 -51.81
CA LEU A 91 3.01 -0.67 -52.91
C LEU A 91 2.17 -1.86 -53.40
N GLY A 92 2.64 -3.09 -53.21
CA GLY A 92 1.91 -4.31 -53.53
C GLY A 92 0.78 -4.67 -52.54
N ILE A 93 0.73 -4.04 -51.36
CA ILE A 93 -0.15 -4.47 -50.27
C ILE A 93 -1.64 -4.33 -50.63
N ILE A 94 -2.03 -3.26 -51.31
CA ILE A 94 -3.41 -3.01 -51.73
C ILE A 94 -3.89 -4.12 -52.68
N SER A 95 -3.03 -4.55 -53.61
CA SER A 95 -3.37 -5.63 -54.54
C SER A 95 -3.57 -6.96 -53.81
N ARG A 96 -2.76 -7.22 -52.78
CA ARG A 96 -2.88 -8.41 -51.92
C ARG A 96 -4.14 -8.35 -51.05
N ILE A 97 -4.44 -7.20 -50.47
CA ILE A 97 -5.67 -6.96 -49.70
C ILE A 97 -6.89 -7.21 -50.57
N LYS A 98 -6.94 -6.62 -51.78
CA LYS A 98 -8.03 -6.84 -52.73
C LYS A 98 -8.23 -8.32 -53.03
N LYS A 99 -7.14 -9.04 -53.34
CA LYS A 99 -7.20 -10.48 -53.63
C LYS A 99 -7.78 -11.28 -52.46
N GLU A 100 -7.39 -10.95 -51.23
CA GLU A 100 -7.91 -11.64 -50.04
C GLU A 100 -9.38 -11.32 -49.79
N MET A 101 -9.79 -10.05 -49.93
CA MET A 101 -11.19 -9.64 -49.79
C MET A 101 -12.09 -10.29 -50.86
N ASP A 102 -11.63 -10.38 -52.11
CA ASP A 102 -12.38 -11.02 -53.21
C ASP A 102 -12.61 -12.54 -52.96
N VAL A 103 -11.73 -13.20 -52.21
CA VAL A 103 -11.86 -14.62 -51.84
C VAL A 103 -12.86 -14.81 -50.69
N GLN A 104 -12.86 -13.88 -49.74
CA GLN A 104 -13.58 -14.05 -48.48
C GLN A 104 -14.98 -13.43 -48.47
N ILE A 105 -15.18 -12.34 -49.20
CA ILE A 105 -16.45 -11.62 -49.27
C ILE A 105 -17.23 -12.14 -50.48
N ILE A 106 -18.35 -12.81 -50.25
CA ILE A 106 -19.28 -13.12 -51.34
C ILE A 106 -19.94 -11.78 -51.72
N PRO A 107 -19.92 -11.36 -53.00
CA PRO A 107 -20.43 -10.04 -53.39
C PRO A 107 -21.91 -9.89 -53.01
N GLY A 108 -22.14 -9.14 -51.93
CA GLY A 108 -23.44 -8.61 -51.51
C GLY A 108 -23.60 -7.15 -51.98
N LYS A 109 -24.75 -6.54 -51.68
CA LYS A 109 -24.96 -5.11 -51.93
C LYS A 109 -23.87 -4.30 -51.23
N GLY A 110 -23.27 -3.36 -51.95
CA GLY A 110 -22.40 -2.34 -51.38
C GLY A 110 -21.27 -1.89 -52.29
N SER A 111 -20.73 -0.69 -52.04
CA SER A 111 -19.57 -0.15 -52.75
C SER A 111 -18.34 -0.18 -51.84
N VAL A 112 -17.24 -0.75 -52.34
CA VAL A 112 -15.96 -0.80 -51.63
C VAL A 112 -15.03 0.30 -52.16
N THR A 113 -14.50 1.10 -51.26
CA THR A 113 -13.52 2.17 -51.57
C THR A 113 -12.33 2.06 -50.64
N TYR A 114 -11.15 2.48 -51.09
CA TYR A 114 -9.99 2.64 -50.20
C TYR A 114 -9.50 4.10 -50.25
N SER A 115 -8.80 4.51 -49.20
CA SER A 115 -8.17 5.82 -49.08
C SER A 115 -6.85 5.70 -48.36
N GLU A 116 -5.87 6.47 -48.78
CA GLU A 116 -4.59 6.62 -48.07
C GLU A 116 -4.75 7.74 -47.04
N VAL A 117 -4.25 7.52 -45.84
CA VAL A 117 -4.38 8.45 -44.71
C VAL A 117 -3.04 8.61 -44.00
N THR A 118 -2.91 9.70 -43.24
CA THR A 118 -1.73 9.97 -42.40
C THR A 118 -2.11 9.85 -40.93
N GLY A 119 -1.36 9.06 -40.17
CA GLY A 119 -1.68 8.75 -38.77
C GLY A 119 -1.00 7.46 -38.30
N HIS A 120 -1.62 6.78 -37.33
CA HIS A 120 -1.21 5.43 -36.92
C HIS A 120 -1.48 4.41 -38.03
N GLU A 121 -2.67 4.50 -38.65
CA GLU A 121 -3.02 3.82 -39.88
C GLU A 121 -2.51 4.56 -41.14
N ASN A 122 -2.27 3.82 -42.22
CA ASN A 122 -1.90 4.41 -43.53
C ASN A 122 -2.91 4.08 -44.65
N ILE A 123 -3.79 3.10 -44.45
CA ILE A 123 -4.84 2.72 -45.39
C ILE A 123 -6.17 2.61 -44.66
N VAL A 124 -7.24 3.14 -45.26
CA VAL A 124 -8.62 2.95 -44.78
C VAL A 124 -9.45 2.33 -45.90
N ILE A 125 -10.15 1.24 -45.61
CA ILE A 125 -11.09 0.57 -46.52
C ILE A 125 -12.50 0.77 -45.99
N CYS A 126 -13.41 1.28 -46.83
CA CYS A 126 -14.82 1.47 -46.49
C CYS A 126 -15.71 0.61 -47.40
N ILE A 127 -16.65 -0.11 -46.78
CA ILE A 127 -17.71 -0.89 -47.45
C ILE A 127 -19.03 -0.22 -47.10
N ARG A 128 -19.67 0.46 -48.06
CA ARG A 128 -20.93 1.20 -47.84
C ARG A 128 -22.14 0.42 -48.30
N ASN A 129 -23.29 0.65 -47.65
CA ASN A 129 -24.61 0.08 -47.97
C ASN A 129 -24.58 -1.45 -48.04
N THR A 130 -24.16 -2.07 -46.95
CA THR A 130 -23.94 -3.51 -46.83
C THR A 130 -24.86 -4.14 -45.79
N ASP A 131 -24.65 -5.41 -45.47
CA ASP A 131 -25.47 -6.16 -44.52
C ASP A 131 -24.63 -6.86 -43.44
N THR A 132 -25.33 -7.32 -42.40
CA THR A 132 -24.70 -8.05 -41.29
C THR A 132 -24.02 -9.34 -41.73
N ASN A 133 -24.52 -10.01 -42.77
CA ASN A 133 -23.90 -11.22 -43.31
C ASN A 133 -22.50 -10.94 -43.86
N THR A 134 -22.34 -9.84 -44.60
CA THR A 134 -21.06 -9.37 -45.14
C THR A 134 -20.09 -9.03 -44.01
N PHE A 135 -20.57 -8.32 -42.98
CA PHE A 135 -19.76 -8.03 -41.80
C PHE A 135 -19.27 -9.31 -41.09
N LEU A 136 -20.15 -10.30 -40.90
CA LEU A 136 -19.79 -11.56 -40.25
C LEU A 136 -18.78 -12.38 -41.04
N GLN A 137 -18.81 -12.33 -42.39
CA GLN A 137 -17.82 -13.01 -43.24
C GLN A 137 -16.40 -12.48 -43.01
N LEU A 138 -16.24 -11.17 -42.78
CA LEU A 138 -14.95 -10.56 -42.43
C LEU A 138 -14.38 -11.09 -41.12
N LEU A 139 -15.25 -11.53 -40.20
CA LEU A 139 -14.91 -12.00 -38.86
C LEU A 139 -14.83 -13.54 -38.75
N TYR A 140 -15.08 -14.30 -39.82
CA TYR A 140 -14.93 -15.75 -39.79
C TYR A 140 -13.50 -16.17 -39.38
N PRO A 141 -13.28 -17.41 -38.92
CA PRO A 141 -11.93 -17.90 -38.69
C PRO A 141 -11.05 -17.71 -39.94
N LYS A 142 -9.87 -17.10 -39.77
CA LYS A 142 -8.98 -16.62 -40.86
C LYS A 142 -9.54 -15.50 -41.76
N GLY A 143 -10.68 -14.91 -41.38
CA GLY A 143 -11.30 -13.78 -42.03
C GLY A 143 -10.44 -12.52 -41.97
N PHE A 144 -10.66 -11.61 -42.90
CA PHE A 144 -9.80 -10.47 -43.17
C PHE A 144 -9.69 -9.52 -41.97
N ALA A 145 -10.78 -9.32 -41.24
CA ALA A 145 -10.82 -8.47 -40.04
C ALA A 145 -10.29 -9.18 -38.78
N THR A 146 -9.63 -10.33 -38.91
CA THR A 146 -9.05 -11.09 -37.78
C THR A 146 -7.53 -11.13 -37.85
N HIS A 147 -6.87 -11.29 -36.70
CA HIS A 147 -5.41 -11.51 -36.64
C HIS A 147 -4.96 -12.85 -37.23
N GLN A 148 -5.91 -13.75 -37.55
CA GLN A 148 -5.64 -15.02 -38.21
C GLN A 148 -5.54 -14.87 -39.75
N ASN A 149 -5.75 -13.67 -40.29
CA ASN A 149 -5.73 -13.45 -41.72
C ASN A 149 -4.32 -13.71 -42.32
N PRO A 150 -4.20 -14.21 -43.56
CA PRO A 150 -2.91 -14.56 -44.16
C PRO A 150 -1.94 -13.40 -44.40
N LEU A 151 -2.44 -12.16 -44.40
CA LEU A 151 -1.65 -10.95 -44.61
C LEU A 151 -1.14 -10.33 -43.30
N TYR A 152 -1.70 -10.73 -42.15
CA TYR A 152 -1.26 -10.29 -40.83
C TYR A 152 0.19 -10.74 -40.59
N GLY A 153 1.04 -9.82 -40.14
CA GLY A 153 2.48 -10.03 -39.99
C GLY A 153 3.24 -10.21 -41.32
N LYS A 154 2.58 -10.07 -42.48
CA LYS A 154 3.16 -10.18 -43.82
C LYS A 154 2.83 -8.95 -44.66
N GLY A 155 2.95 -7.77 -44.04
CA GLY A 155 2.68 -6.46 -44.63
C GLY A 155 1.50 -5.71 -44.01
N ILE A 156 0.66 -6.40 -43.22
CA ILE A 156 -0.34 -5.77 -42.34
C ILE A 156 0.08 -5.97 -40.89
N TYR A 157 0.16 -4.88 -40.13
CA TYR A 157 0.49 -4.88 -38.70
C TYR A 157 -0.74 -4.80 -37.80
N ASN A 158 -1.75 -4.03 -38.21
CA ASN A 158 -2.96 -3.84 -37.43
C ASN A 158 -4.18 -3.60 -38.33
N ILE A 159 -5.36 -4.01 -37.87
CA ILE A 159 -6.65 -3.74 -38.51
C ILE A 159 -7.66 -3.36 -37.41
N GLU A 160 -8.15 -2.12 -37.44
CA GLU A 160 -9.24 -1.66 -36.58
C GLU A 160 -10.53 -1.56 -37.40
N THR A 161 -11.59 -2.20 -36.93
CA THR A 161 -12.88 -2.23 -37.63
C THR A 161 -13.93 -1.43 -36.87
N SER A 162 -14.58 -0.49 -37.56
CA SER A 162 -15.72 0.27 -37.05
C SER A 162 -16.95 0.04 -37.93
N VAL A 163 -18.13 -0.02 -37.30
CA VAL A 163 -19.40 -0.27 -37.98
C VAL A 163 -20.32 0.92 -37.75
N ARG A 164 -20.77 1.55 -38.84
CA ARG A 164 -21.76 2.63 -38.83
C ARG A 164 -23.12 2.05 -39.21
N ILE A 165 -24.07 2.13 -38.28
CA ILE A 165 -25.42 1.60 -38.47
C ILE A 165 -26.34 2.64 -39.14
N GLY A 166 -26.10 3.92 -38.90
CA GLY A 166 -26.81 5.01 -39.57
C GLY A 166 -25.97 6.29 -39.61
N GLU A 167 -26.41 7.25 -40.42
CA GLU A 167 -25.77 8.55 -40.61
C GLU A 167 -26.81 9.66 -40.40
N ALA A 168 -26.41 10.71 -39.69
CA ALA A 168 -27.20 11.92 -39.53
C ALA A 168 -26.33 13.12 -39.91
N SER A 169 -26.89 14.06 -40.67
CA SER A 169 -26.19 15.28 -41.05
C SER A 169 -26.21 16.29 -39.90
N LEU A 170 -25.04 16.78 -39.52
CA LEU A 170 -24.88 17.90 -38.57
C LEU A 170 -25.67 19.13 -39.03
N MET A 171 -25.77 19.39 -40.34
CA MET A 171 -26.51 20.52 -40.91
C MET A 171 -28.03 20.45 -40.65
N ASN A 172 -28.53 19.25 -40.32
CA ASN A 172 -29.95 19.02 -40.06
C ASN A 172 -30.29 19.15 -38.57
N ILE A 173 -29.29 19.34 -37.71
CA ILE A 173 -29.49 19.61 -36.28
C ILE A 173 -29.74 21.11 -36.17
N ALA A 174 -30.97 21.49 -35.82
CA ALA A 174 -31.25 22.88 -35.52
C ALA A 174 -30.39 23.31 -34.32
N CYS A 175 -29.60 24.38 -34.46
CA CYS A 175 -29.06 25.08 -33.31
C CYS A 175 -30.27 25.56 -32.51
N SER A 176 -30.58 24.89 -31.40
CA SER A 176 -31.57 25.39 -30.46
C SER A 176 -31.09 26.77 -30.01
N SER A 177 -31.79 27.82 -30.44
CA SER A 177 -31.67 29.21 -29.97
C SER A 177 -32.19 29.36 -28.54
N GLY A 178 -31.87 28.38 -27.70
CA GLY A 178 -32.22 28.23 -26.31
C GLY A 178 -31.01 27.75 -25.53
N ASP A 179 -29.83 28.29 -25.81
CA ASP A 179 -28.75 28.31 -24.84
C ASP A 179 -29.18 29.17 -23.66
N ARG A 180 -29.93 28.54 -22.75
CA ARG A 180 -29.81 28.84 -21.31
C ARG A 180 -28.43 28.45 -20.76
N TYR A 181 -27.45 28.18 -21.63
CA TYR A 181 -26.05 28.01 -21.31
C TYR A 181 -25.25 29.32 -21.23
N HIS A 182 -25.82 30.49 -21.62
CA HIS A 182 -25.04 31.73 -21.70
C HIS A 182 -25.61 33.00 -21.03
N GLN A 183 -26.53 32.89 -20.05
CA GLN A 183 -26.98 34.10 -19.32
C GLN A 183 -26.89 34.06 -17.79
N ASN A 184 -26.42 32.98 -17.16
CA ASN A 184 -26.09 32.98 -15.72
C ASN A 184 -24.68 32.50 -15.37
N ASP A 185 -23.92 31.94 -16.30
CA ASP A 185 -22.51 31.61 -16.07
C ASP A 185 -21.61 32.69 -16.69
N LYS A 186 -21.53 33.85 -16.03
CA LYS A 186 -20.21 34.43 -15.77
C LYS A 186 -19.56 33.59 -14.66
N LYS A 187 -19.41 32.29 -14.88
CA LYS A 187 -18.34 31.56 -14.20
C LYS A 187 -17.13 31.93 -15.03
N GLU A 188 -16.24 32.71 -14.43
CA GLU A 188 -14.83 32.67 -14.82
C GLU A 188 -14.50 31.22 -15.19
N GLU A 189 -13.82 30.98 -16.31
CA GLU A 189 -13.21 29.67 -16.58
C GLU A 189 -12.38 29.35 -15.33
N CYS A 190 -12.97 28.61 -14.39
CA CYS A 190 -12.34 28.29 -13.13
C CYS A 190 -11.21 27.35 -13.50
N ARG A 191 -10.03 27.93 -13.54
CA ARG A 191 -8.78 27.25 -13.77
C ARG A 191 -8.68 26.07 -12.81
N GLY A 192 -8.32 24.89 -13.31
CA GLY A 192 -8.15 23.70 -12.47
C GLY A 192 -6.93 23.87 -11.56
N TRP A 193 -6.90 23.16 -10.43
CA TRP A 193 -5.77 23.25 -9.49
C TRP A 193 -4.47 22.81 -10.16
N CYS A 194 -4.52 21.73 -10.97
CA CYS A 194 -3.34 21.25 -11.68
C CYS A 194 -2.75 22.31 -12.63
N GLU A 195 -3.60 23.07 -13.32
CA GLU A 195 -3.15 24.11 -14.26
C GLU A 195 -2.50 25.29 -13.52
N SER A 196 -3.00 25.64 -12.34
CA SER A 196 -2.40 26.65 -11.48
C SER A 196 -1.03 26.21 -10.94
N GLU A 197 -0.91 24.97 -10.48
CA GLU A 197 0.36 24.45 -9.96
C GLU A 197 1.43 24.30 -11.05
N ILE A 198 1.05 23.91 -12.28
CA ILE A 198 1.97 23.88 -13.43
C ILE A 198 2.60 25.26 -13.65
N GLU A 199 1.82 26.34 -13.60
CA GLU A 199 2.36 27.69 -13.76
C GLU A 199 3.32 28.08 -12.64
N LYS A 200 3.00 27.74 -11.39
CA LYS A 200 3.88 28.02 -10.25
C LYS A 200 5.23 27.31 -10.42
N TYR A 201 5.23 26.04 -10.81
CA TYR A 201 6.45 25.30 -11.10
C TYR A 201 7.22 25.85 -12.30
N ILE A 202 6.54 26.22 -13.40
CA ILE A 202 7.16 26.88 -14.56
C ILE A 202 7.83 28.20 -14.16
N ARG A 203 7.25 28.98 -13.23
CA ARG A 203 7.88 30.22 -12.73
C ARG A 203 9.13 29.97 -11.90
N LYS A 204 9.18 28.88 -11.13
CA LYS A 204 10.37 28.50 -10.33
C LYS A 204 11.46 27.79 -11.16
N MET A 205 11.12 27.19 -12.29
CA MET A 205 12.05 26.43 -13.17
C MET A 205 13.25 27.22 -13.72
N PRO A 206 13.11 28.48 -14.20
CA PRO A 206 14.21 29.29 -14.73
C PRO A 206 15.36 29.48 -13.73
N LEU A 207 15.04 29.58 -12.44
CA LEU A 207 16.02 29.77 -11.36
C LEU A 207 16.98 28.57 -11.21
N SER A 208 16.53 27.36 -11.60
CA SER A 208 17.35 26.14 -11.56
C SER A 208 18.24 26.00 -12.82
N LEU A 209 17.70 26.41 -13.97
CA LEU A 209 18.42 26.46 -15.26
C LEU A 209 19.59 27.46 -15.21
N GLU A 210 19.41 28.61 -14.58
CA GLU A 210 20.47 29.61 -14.38
C GLU A 210 21.63 29.08 -13.50
N LYS A 211 21.35 28.11 -12.61
CA LYS A 211 22.37 27.44 -11.77
C LYS A 211 23.07 26.27 -12.49
N GLY A 212 22.61 25.88 -13.67
CA GLY A 212 23.22 24.81 -14.49
C GLY A 212 22.97 23.38 -13.97
N ASP A 213 21.93 23.15 -13.17
CA ASP A 213 21.57 21.82 -12.65
C ASP A 213 20.54 21.11 -13.55
N GLU A 214 21.04 20.43 -14.58
CA GLU A 214 20.25 19.60 -15.50
C GLU A 214 19.51 18.45 -14.80
N SER A 215 20.05 17.93 -13.69
CA SER A 215 19.41 16.81 -12.98
C SER A 215 18.16 17.30 -12.27
N PHE A 216 18.27 18.41 -11.53
CA PHE A 216 17.12 19.02 -10.84
C PHE A 216 16.03 19.51 -11.81
N TYR A 217 16.44 20.01 -12.98
CA TYR A 217 15.52 20.36 -14.06
C TYR A 217 14.64 19.18 -14.51
N ALA A 218 15.23 18.00 -14.71
CA ALA A 218 14.50 16.80 -15.14
C ALA A 218 13.40 16.40 -14.14
N TYR A 219 13.63 16.59 -12.83
CA TYR A 219 12.62 16.32 -11.80
C TYR A 219 11.43 17.27 -11.85
N PHE A 220 11.65 18.58 -12.06
CA PHE A 220 10.53 19.52 -12.27
C PHE A 220 9.74 19.21 -13.53
N GLN A 221 10.44 18.83 -14.61
CA GLN A 221 9.78 18.43 -15.84
C GLN A 221 8.89 17.19 -15.61
N ALA A 222 9.35 16.21 -14.84
CA ALA A 222 8.56 15.04 -14.47
C ALA A 222 7.31 15.42 -13.64
N LEU A 223 7.43 16.34 -12.67
CA LEU A 223 6.28 16.86 -11.92
C LEU A 223 5.27 17.57 -12.83
N ILE A 224 5.73 18.45 -13.72
CA ILE A 224 4.86 19.18 -14.66
C ILE A 224 4.15 18.21 -15.60
N GLN A 225 4.84 17.20 -16.12
CA GLN A 225 4.22 16.17 -16.97
C GLN A 225 3.16 15.37 -16.20
N THR A 226 3.44 15.04 -14.93
CA THR A 226 2.49 14.36 -14.05
C THR A 226 1.25 15.24 -13.80
N LEU A 227 1.42 16.53 -13.49
CA LEU A 227 0.32 17.47 -13.32
C LEU A 227 -0.47 17.68 -14.61
N ASN A 228 0.20 17.72 -15.77
CA ASN A 228 -0.47 17.87 -17.05
C ASN A 228 -1.38 16.67 -17.35
N MET A 229 -0.91 15.45 -17.06
CA MET A 229 -1.74 14.24 -17.12
C MET A 229 -2.91 14.33 -16.13
N LEU A 230 -2.65 14.69 -14.86
CA LEU A 230 -3.70 14.80 -13.84
C LEU A 230 -4.73 15.90 -14.16
N SER A 231 -4.35 16.97 -14.87
CA SER A 231 -5.29 18.03 -15.28
C SER A 231 -6.41 17.50 -16.19
N GLN A 232 -6.12 16.47 -16.99
CA GLN A 232 -7.12 15.80 -17.81
C GLN A 232 -8.07 14.99 -16.92
N TYR A 233 -7.56 14.37 -15.85
CA TYR A 233 -8.34 13.55 -14.94
C TYR A 233 -9.19 14.37 -13.98
N GLU A 234 -8.71 15.55 -13.58
CA GLU A 234 -9.47 16.55 -12.83
C GLU A 234 -10.75 16.96 -13.58
N LYS A 235 -10.64 17.13 -14.90
CA LYS A 235 -11.74 17.60 -15.77
C LYS A 235 -12.62 16.47 -16.31
N PHE A 236 -12.07 15.28 -16.52
CA PHE A 236 -12.76 14.17 -17.16
C PHE A 236 -13.38 13.20 -16.15
N LYS A 237 -14.71 13.04 -16.22
CA LYS A 237 -15.48 12.26 -15.24
C LYS A 237 -15.03 10.81 -15.11
N LEU A 238 -14.58 10.17 -16.19
CA LEU A 238 -14.16 8.77 -16.18
C LEU A 238 -12.90 8.54 -15.35
N SER A 239 -11.98 9.49 -15.30
CA SER A 239 -10.71 9.34 -14.58
C SER A 239 -10.65 10.14 -13.28
N LYS A 240 -11.80 10.69 -12.85
CA LYS A 240 -11.90 11.53 -11.66
C LYS A 240 -11.51 10.80 -10.37
N ASP A 241 -11.82 9.51 -10.28
CA ASP A 241 -11.45 8.66 -9.15
C ASP A 241 -9.93 8.50 -9.02
N ILE A 242 -9.21 8.44 -10.15
CA ILE A 242 -7.74 8.43 -10.18
C ILE A 242 -7.21 9.76 -9.64
N PHE A 243 -7.81 10.89 -10.05
CA PHE A 243 -7.45 12.20 -9.53
C PHE A 243 -7.65 12.27 -8.01
N TYR A 244 -8.79 11.81 -7.49
CA TYR A 244 -9.06 11.81 -6.04
C TYR A 244 -8.11 10.93 -5.24
N LEU A 245 -7.64 9.81 -5.80
CA LEU A 245 -6.65 8.96 -5.16
C LEU A 245 -5.29 9.67 -5.00
N VAL A 246 -4.90 10.50 -5.95
CA VAL A 246 -3.55 11.10 -6.02
C VAL A 246 -3.49 12.52 -5.46
N PHE A 247 -4.53 13.32 -5.68
CA PHE A 247 -4.54 14.76 -5.41
C PHE A 247 -4.12 15.14 -3.97
N PRO A 248 -4.67 14.53 -2.90
CA PRO A 248 -4.29 14.92 -1.54
C PRO A 248 -2.79 14.75 -1.26
N ALA A 249 -2.21 13.64 -1.73
CA ALA A 249 -0.78 13.36 -1.59
C ALA A 249 0.07 14.32 -2.42
N PHE A 250 -0.39 14.67 -3.62
CA PHE A 250 0.29 15.65 -4.47
C PHE A 250 0.30 17.02 -3.79
N LYS A 251 -0.83 17.48 -3.26
CA LYS A 251 -0.93 18.76 -2.55
C LYS A 251 0.12 18.88 -1.44
N MET A 252 0.21 17.86 -0.57
CA MET A 252 1.20 17.86 0.51
C MET A 252 2.65 17.84 -0.01
N LEU A 253 2.93 17.06 -1.06
CA LEU A 253 4.26 17.09 -1.68
C LEU A 253 4.57 18.49 -2.22
N THR A 254 3.63 19.13 -2.89
CA THR A 254 3.79 20.47 -3.45
C THR A 254 4.10 21.50 -2.36
N GLU A 255 3.40 21.45 -1.22
CA GLU A 255 3.66 22.32 -0.06
C GLU A 255 5.07 22.10 0.50
N GLN A 256 5.45 20.84 0.75
CA GLN A 256 6.78 20.46 1.23
C GLN A 256 7.89 20.89 0.24
N MET A 257 7.63 20.77 -1.06
CA MET A 257 8.55 21.18 -2.11
C MET A 257 8.71 22.70 -2.17
N TYR A 258 7.63 23.47 -2.03
CA TYR A 258 7.74 24.93 -2.02
C TYR A 258 8.49 25.43 -0.79
N ALA A 259 8.20 24.88 0.40
CA ALA A 259 8.95 25.19 1.62
C ALA A 259 10.45 24.88 1.45
N ALA A 260 10.79 23.72 0.86
CA ALA A 260 12.17 23.36 0.59
C ALA A 260 12.86 24.31 -0.41
N LEU A 261 12.16 24.70 -1.48
CA LEU A 261 12.71 25.61 -2.49
C LEU A 261 12.93 27.03 -1.94
N ASP A 262 11.99 27.54 -1.15
CA ASP A 262 12.12 28.86 -0.51
C ASP A 262 13.33 28.86 0.44
N PHE A 263 13.53 27.78 1.21
CA PHE A 263 14.71 27.61 2.06
C PHE A 263 16.03 27.52 1.26
N MET A 264 16.03 26.82 0.12
CA MET A 264 17.23 26.70 -0.74
C MET A 264 17.66 28.03 -1.38
N GLU A 265 16.73 28.97 -1.56
CA GLU A 265 17.04 30.34 -1.98
C GLU A 265 17.80 31.11 -0.88
N GLU A 266 17.51 30.84 0.39
CA GLU A 266 18.14 31.47 1.55
C GLU A 266 19.48 30.82 1.95
N GLU A 267 19.58 29.49 1.95
CA GLU A 267 20.81 28.73 2.28
C GLU A 267 21.03 27.50 1.38
N PRO A 268 21.82 27.59 0.29
CA PRO A 268 21.98 26.48 -0.64
C PRO A 268 22.79 25.32 -0.03
N LYS A 269 22.11 24.20 0.24
CA LYS A 269 22.73 22.94 0.71
C LYS A 269 22.46 21.80 -0.29
N LYS A 270 23.53 21.24 -0.87
CA LYS A 270 23.48 20.08 -1.80
C LYS A 270 22.70 18.86 -1.28
N THR A 271 22.64 18.68 0.04
CA THR A 271 21.92 17.56 0.67
C THR A 271 20.39 17.69 0.48
N GLN A 272 19.85 18.91 0.52
CA GLN A 272 18.41 19.14 0.38
C GLN A 272 17.95 18.98 -1.07
N GLU A 273 18.74 19.44 -2.05
CA GLU A 273 18.46 19.24 -3.49
C GLU A 273 18.34 17.74 -3.82
N LYS A 274 19.25 16.93 -3.25
CA LYS A 274 19.21 15.48 -3.40
C LYS A 274 17.98 14.85 -2.74
N ALA A 275 17.66 15.25 -1.51
CA ALA A 275 16.48 14.74 -0.81
C ALA A 275 15.18 15.10 -1.56
N ALA A 276 15.08 16.31 -2.10
CA ALA A 276 13.93 16.76 -2.87
C ALA A 276 13.81 15.99 -4.21
N SER A 277 14.94 15.76 -4.87
CA SER A 277 15.01 14.92 -6.08
C SER A 277 14.53 13.49 -5.81
N GLU A 278 15.00 12.88 -4.72
CA GLU A 278 14.59 11.54 -4.30
C GLU A 278 13.10 11.47 -3.95
N ALA A 279 12.55 12.50 -3.29
CA ALA A 279 11.12 12.60 -3.00
C ALA A 279 10.27 12.67 -4.26
N ILE A 280 10.66 13.50 -5.23
CA ILE A 280 9.98 13.60 -6.54
C ILE A 280 10.01 12.23 -7.25
N CYS A 281 11.17 11.59 -7.33
CA CYS A 281 11.33 10.26 -7.93
C CYS A 281 10.37 9.26 -7.29
N GLN A 282 10.39 9.16 -5.95
CA GLN A 282 9.55 8.22 -5.22
C GLN A 282 8.05 8.48 -5.42
N PHE A 283 7.65 9.74 -5.54
CA PHE A 283 6.26 10.13 -5.77
C PHE A 283 5.83 9.83 -7.21
N VAL A 284 6.62 10.26 -8.21
CA VAL A 284 6.33 10.00 -9.63
C VAL A 284 6.24 8.50 -9.89
N ASP A 285 7.17 7.70 -9.37
CA ASP A 285 7.11 6.23 -9.47
C ASP A 285 5.83 5.64 -8.85
N ALA A 286 5.35 6.23 -7.75
CA ALA A 286 4.13 5.77 -7.10
C ALA A 286 2.89 6.11 -7.92
N VAL A 287 2.81 7.33 -8.45
CA VAL A 287 1.71 7.79 -9.32
C VAL A 287 1.70 7.00 -10.62
N ASP A 288 2.86 6.81 -11.24
CA ASP A 288 3.01 6.04 -12.48
C ASP A 288 2.52 4.60 -12.31
N SER A 289 2.91 3.93 -11.21
CA SER A 289 2.42 2.58 -10.90
C SER A 289 0.88 2.54 -10.78
N VAL A 290 0.27 3.52 -10.11
CA VAL A 290 -1.18 3.58 -9.92
C VAL A 290 -1.89 3.87 -11.25
N VAL A 291 -1.47 4.93 -11.95
CA VAL A 291 -2.12 5.40 -13.18
C VAL A 291 -1.97 4.40 -14.30
N ASN A 292 -0.76 3.89 -14.57
CA ASN A 292 -0.53 2.94 -15.64
C ASN A 292 -1.38 1.68 -15.43
N HIS A 293 -1.38 1.10 -14.23
CA HIS A 293 -2.10 -0.15 -14.02
C HIS A 293 -3.63 0.01 -13.95
N ILE A 294 -4.15 1.17 -13.57
CA ILE A 294 -5.60 1.45 -13.66
C ILE A 294 -6.00 1.69 -15.13
N VAL A 295 -5.31 2.61 -15.82
CA VAL A 295 -5.63 2.97 -17.22
C VAL A 295 -5.41 1.79 -18.16
N HIS A 296 -4.37 0.98 -17.96
CA HIS A 296 -4.14 -0.21 -18.79
C HIS A 296 -5.17 -1.33 -18.53
N THR A 297 -5.79 -1.40 -17.34
CA THR A 297 -6.91 -2.33 -17.09
C THR A 297 -8.10 -1.93 -17.98
N ASP A 298 -8.38 -0.63 -18.09
CA ASP A 298 -9.39 -0.11 -19.01
C ASP A 298 -8.97 -0.33 -20.48
N GLN A 299 -7.67 -0.33 -20.81
CA GLN A 299 -7.20 -0.63 -22.17
C GLN A 299 -7.50 -2.05 -22.67
N VAL A 300 -7.69 -3.03 -21.77
CA VAL A 300 -8.21 -4.36 -22.15
C VAL A 300 -9.64 -4.24 -22.70
N PHE A 301 -10.42 -3.28 -22.21
CA PHE A 301 -11.72 -2.92 -22.78
C PHE A 301 -11.59 -2.00 -24.00
N LEU A 302 -10.57 -1.14 -24.07
CA LEU A 302 -10.34 -0.20 -25.18
C LEU A 302 -9.60 -0.81 -26.40
N MET A 303 -9.34 -2.13 -26.42
CA MET A 303 -8.86 -2.88 -27.59
C MET A 303 -7.52 -2.41 -28.18
N VAL A 304 -6.52 -2.03 -27.36
CA VAL A 304 -5.18 -1.71 -27.87
C VAL A 304 -4.54 -2.97 -28.51
N PRO A 305 -4.15 -2.95 -29.80
CA PRO A 305 -3.65 -4.14 -30.49
C PRO A 305 -2.27 -4.59 -29.97
N GLY A 306 -2.11 -5.90 -29.80
CA GLY A 306 -0.79 -6.53 -29.62
C GLY A 306 -0.21 -6.51 -28.20
N TYR A 307 -0.90 -5.96 -27.21
CA TYR A 307 -0.46 -5.96 -25.81
C TYR A 307 -1.50 -6.57 -24.88
N THR A 308 -1.29 -7.82 -24.44
CA THR A 308 -2.05 -8.47 -23.36
C THR A 308 -1.37 -8.24 -21.99
N GLY A 309 -0.73 -7.09 -21.82
CA GLY A 309 0.29 -6.91 -20.77
C GLY A 309 -0.16 -6.08 -19.58
N THR A 310 -1.43 -6.16 -19.16
CA THR A 310 -1.69 -5.94 -17.74
C THR A 310 -1.34 -7.23 -17.02
N THR A 311 -0.23 -7.21 -16.29
CA THR A 311 0.15 -8.33 -15.43
C THR A 311 -0.92 -8.59 -14.34
N PHE A 312 -1.80 -7.60 -14.07
CA PHE A 312 -2.88 -7.59 -13.06
C PHE A 312 -3.74 -6.30 -13.16
N SER A 313 -4.88 -6.25 -12.46
CA SER A 313 -5.80 -5.10 -12.37
C SER A 313 -5.78 -4.42 -10.98
N ILE A 314 -5.94 -3.10 -10.92
CA ILE A 314 -6.06 -2.33 -9.66
C ILE A 314 -7.52 -1.88 -9.47
N PRO A 315 -8.22 -2.32 -8.40
CA PRO A 315 -9.61 -1.93 -8.13
C PRO A 315 -9.66 -0.54 -7.48
N ILE A 316 -9.78 0.51 -8.30
CA ILE A 316 -9.72 1.92 -7.87
C ILE A 316 -10.73 2.25 -6.75
N LYS A 317 -11.94 1.68 -6.77
CA LYS A 317 -12.93 1.92 -5.71
C LYS A 317 -12.53 1.35 -4.37
N LEU A 318 -11.87 0.18 -4.35
CA LEU A 318 -11.31 -0.36 -3.11
C LEU A 318 -10.13 0.51 -2.64
N CYS A 319 -9.29 1.00 -3.55
CA CYS A 319 -8.25 1.97 -3.19
C CYS A 319 -8.85 3.23 -2.53
N LEU A 320 -9.93 3.79 -3.09
CA LEU A 320 -10.62 4.95 -2.49
C LEU A 320 -11.26 4.61 -1.13
N LEU A 321 -11.80 3.41 -0.96
CA LEU A 321 -12.27 2.93 0.35
C LEU A 321 -11.13 2.86 1.37
N TYR A 322 -9.97 2.34 0.98
CA TYR A 322 -8.80 2.30 1.86
C TYR A 322 -8.32 3.72 2.20
N MET A 323 -8.32 4.65 1.24
CA MET A 323 -7.99 6.05 1.51
C MET A 323 -9.00 6.71 2.46
N TRP A 324 -10.30 6.44 2.30
CA TRP A 324 -11.33 6.89 3.24
C TRP A 324 -11.03 6.40 4.67
N MET A 325 -10.68 5.12 4.82
CA MET A 325 -10.34 4.53 6.11
C MET A 325 -9.09 5.20 6.71
N LEU A 326 -8.03 5.32 5.91
CA LEU A 326 -6.78 5.95 6.32
C LEU A 326 -7.02 7.40 6.79
N GLU A 327 -7.86 8.19 6.12
CA GLU A 327 -8.20 9.55 6.57
C GLU A 327 -8.88 9.58 7.94
N LYS A 328 -9.68 8.57 8.28
CA LYS A 328 -10.31 8.45 9.59
C LYS A 328 -9.28 8.01 10.63
N GLU A 329 -8.50 6.97 10.35
CA GLU A 329 -7.48 6.46 11.27
C GLU A 329 -6.40 7.50 11.57
N LYS A 330 -5.99 8.30 10.58
CA LYS A 330 -5.07 9.43 10.76
C LYS A 330 -5.60 10.39 11.82
N LYS A 331 -6.91 10.72 11.82
CA LYS A 331 -7.52 11.59 12.84
C LYS A 331 -7.57 10.92 14.21
N LEU A 332 -7.84 9.62 14.27
CA LEU A 332 -7.86 8.86 15.52
C LEU A 332 -6.48 8.79 16.18
N LEU A 333 -5.43 8.58 15.38
CA LEU A 333 -4.05 8.41 15.88
C LEU A 333 -3.30 9.73 16.07
N ASN A 334 -3.66 10.78 15.31
CA ASN A 334 -2.96 12.06 15.39
C ASN A 334 -3.36 12.84 16.64
N ASP A 335 -2.46 12.86 17.61
CA ASP A 335 -2.56 13.61 18.86
C ASP A 335 -1.74 14.90 18.86
N ASN A 336 -1.19 15.30 17.69
CA ASN A 336 -0.50 16.57 17.49
C ASN A 336 -1.31 17.47 16.53
N GLN A 337 -1.89 18.53 17.06
CA GLN A 337 -2.73 19.46 16.30
C GLN A 337 -1.96 20.26 15.23
N GLY A 338 -0.63 20.34 15.31
CA GLY A 338 0.21 21.07 14.34
C GLY A 338 0.73 20.23 13.18
N ALA A 339 0.60 18.89 13.23
CA ALA A 339 1.15 18.00 12.22
C ALA A 339 0.06 17.47 11.29
N GLU A 340 0.22 17.66 9.98
CA GLU A 340 -0.64 17.05 8.97
C GLU A 340 0.01 15.79 8.40
N TYR A 341 -0.76 14.73 8.20
CA TYR A 341 -0.28 13.50 7.59
C TYR A 341 -1.03 13.29 6.30
N GLN A 342 -0.37 12.74 5.27
CA GLN A 342 -1.03 12.26 4.07
C GLN A 342 -0.51 10.90 3.67
N CYS A 343 -1.37 10.09 3.07
CA CYS A 343 -1.02 8.76 2.61
C CYS A 343 -1.06 8.70 1.08
N LEU A 344 -0.15 7.91 0.50
CA LEU A 344 -0.17 7.54 -0.91
C LEU A 344 -0.08 6.02 -1.01
N LEU A 345 -1.17 5.39 -1.47
CA LEU A 345 -1.19 3.96 -1.72
C LEU A 345 -0.45 3.67 -3.04
N SER A 346 0.55 2.81 -2.99
CA SER A 346 1.39 2.45 -4.14
C SER A 346 1.38 0.94 -4.32
N PRO A 347 0.38 0.38 -5.03
CA PRO A 347 0.31 -1.04 -5.30
C PRO A 347 1.48 -1.48 -6.18
N VAL A 348 2.04 -2.64 -5.86
CA VAL A 348 3.12 -3.29 -6.61
C VAL A 348 2.84 -4.79 -6.74
N MET A 349 3.52 -5.45 -7.68
CA MET A 349 3.22 -6.85 -8.05
C MET A 349 3.32 -7.83 -6.88
N GLU A 350 4.45 -7.80 -6.19
CA GLU A 350 4.67 -8.55 -4.95
C GLU A 350 5.40 -7.62 -3.98
N SER A 351 4.89 -7.55 -2.75
CA SER A 351 5.53 -6.80 -1.67
C SER A 351 5.06 -7.36 -0.35
N ILE A 352 6.01 -7.56 0.56
CA ILE A 352 5.72 -7.41 1.99
C ILE A 352 5.30 -5.95 2.16
N PRO A 353 4.14 -5.66 2.79
CA PRO A 353 3.72 -4.29 3.04
C PRO A 353 4.88 -3.47 3.60
N ALA A 354 5.15 -2.32 2.96
CA ALA A 354 6.28 -1.50 3.31
C ALA A 354 5.90 -0.04 3.23
N THR A 355 6.11 0.66 4.32
CA THR A 355 5.90 2.09 4.39
C THR A 355 7.19 2.88 4.38
N GLY A 356 7.14 4.09 3.83
CA GLY A 356 8.25 5.04 3.85
C GLY A 356 7.74 6.47 3.83
N LEU A 357 8.55 7.39 4.35
CA LEU A 357 8.31 8.81 4.15
C LEU A 357 8.82 9.21 2.76
N VAL A 358 8.00 9.90 1.98
CA VAL A 358 8.39 10.38 0.65
C VAL A 358 9.48 11.44 0.78
N TYR A 359 9.36 12.32 1.78
CA TYR A 359 10.35 13.35 2.09
C TYR A 359 10.73 13.29 3.58
N PRO A 360 11.69 12.42 3.97
CA PRO A 360 12.02 12.17 5.38
C PRO A 360 12.77 13.33 6.05
N ASP A 361 13.44 14.18 5.26
CA ASP A 361 14.29 15.28 5.75
C ASP A 361 13.57 16.64 5.81
N SER A 362 12.24 16.67 5.71
CA SER A 362 11.50 17.93 5.88
C SER A 362 11.61 18.44 7.31
N GLU A 363 11.92 19.73 7.48
CA GLU A 363 11.83 20.38 8.80
C GLU A 363 10.38 20.55 9.28
N GLU A 364 9.41 20.36 8.37
CA GLU A 364 7.98 20.37 8.69
C GLU A 364 7.57 19.14 9.52
N GLU A 365 6.68 19.35 10.50
CA GLU A 365 6.08 18.25 11.26
C GLU A 365 5.13 17.40 10.38
N SER A 366 4.66 17.94 9.27
CA SER A 366 3.75 17.28 8.34
C SER A 366 4.46 16.24 7.48
N ARG A 367 3.82 15.07 7.27
CA ARG A 367 4.46 13.90 6.67
C ARG A 367 3.62 13.22 5.60
N LEU A 368 4.21 13.07 4.42
CA LEU A 368 3.69 12.22 3.35
C LEU A 368 4.22 10.79 3.47
N ILE A 369 3.32 9.85 3.74
CA ILE A 369 3.58 8.42 3.95
C ILE A 369 3.21 7.67 2.67
N ARG A 370 4.20 7.05 2.02
CA ARG A 370 3.98 6.10 0.94
C ARG A 370 3.77 4.70 1.53
N ILE A 371 2.67 4.07 1.16
CA ILE A 371 2.33 2.70 1.59
C ILE A 371 2.41 1.78 0.36
N LYS A 372 3.43 0.92 0.32
CA LYS A 372 3.56 -0.11 -0.71
C LYS A 372 2.84 -1.37 -0.26
N VAL A 373 1.94 -1.87 -1.09
CA VAL A 373 1.16 -3.09 -0.81
C VAL A 373 1.17 -4.00 -2.03
N SER A 374 1.04 -5.31 -1.80
CA SER A 374 0.82 -6.25 -2.89
C SER A 374 -0.56 -5.99 -3.52
N GLN A 375 -0.67 -6.13 -4.83
CA GLN A 375 -1.96 -5.95 -5.50
C GLN A 375 -2.98 -7.02 -5.10
N ARG A 376 -2.52 -8.24 -4.78
CA ARG A 376 -3.39 -9.29 -4.28
C ARG A 376 -4.11 -8.86 -2.99
N SER A 377 -3.41 -8.13 -2.12
CA SER A 377 -3.98 -7.62 -0.87
C SER A 377 -5.11 -6.62 -1.11
N LEU A 378 -5.13 -5.90 -2.25
CA LEU A 378 -6.23 -4.97 -2.57
C LEU A 378 -7.59 -5.67 -2.66
N TYR A 379 -7.61 -6.96 -3.00
CA TYR A 379 -8.81 -7.80 -3.08
C TYR A 379 -9.10 -8.56 -1.77
N MET A 380 -8.35 -8.30 -0.71
CA MET A 380 -8.51 -8.90 0.62
C MET A 380 -8.85 -7.79 1.65
N PRO A 381 -10.04 -7.15 1.53
CA PRO A 381 -10.34 -5.92 2.27
C PRO A 381 -10.19 -6.07 3.78
N ARG A 382 -10.70 -7.16 4.38
CA ARG A 382 -10.54 -7.41 5.82
C ARG A 382 -9.08 -7.39 6.27
N ASP A 383 -8.24 -8.16 5.58
CA ASP A 383 -6.84 -8.34 5.97
C ASP A 383 -6.01 -7.08 5.65
N LEU A 384 -6.29 -6.43 4.52
CA LEU A 384 -5.62 -5.20 4.14
C LEU A 384 -6.00 -4.03 5.06
N MET A 385 -7.24 -3.94 5.56
CA MET A 385 -7.60 -2.94 6.57
C MET A 385 -6.70 -3.09 7.81
N ILE A 386 -6.54 -4.31 8.34
CA ILE A 386 -5.65 -4.60 9.48
C ILE A 386 -4.21 -4.16 9.19
N ILE A 387 -3.69 -4.55 8.02
CA ILE A 387 -2.34 -4.21 7.58
C ILE A 387 -2.18 -2.68 7.51
N LEU A 388 -3.10 -1.98 6.85
CA LEU A 388 -3.03 -0.53 6.71
C LEU A 388 -3.03 0.20 8.06
N THR A 389 -3.91 -0.21 8.99
CA THR A 389 -3.94 0.36 10.35
C THR A 389 -2.61 0.15 11.08
N HIS A 390 -2.00 -1.04 10.94
CA HIS A 390 -0.69 -1.37 11.51
C HIS A 390 0.41 -0.47 10.92
N GLU A 391 0.46 -0.36 9.60
CA GLU A 391 1.48 0.35 8.85
C GLU A 391 1.49 1.86 9.17
N ILE A 392 0.32 2.52 9.21
CA ILE A 392 0.26 3.96 9.52
C ILE A 392 0.60 4.26 10.99
N ALA A 393 0.32 3.33 11.91
CA ALA A 393 0.63 3.48 13.33
C ALA A 393 2.14 3.56 13.61
N HIS A 394 3.00 3.14 12.66
CA HIS A 394 4.44 3.39 12.77
C HIS A 394 4.80 4.87 12.72
N TYR A 395 4.02 5.70 12.01
CA TYR A 395 4.35 7.09 11.70
C TYR A 395 3.52 8.07 12.53
N ILE A 396 2.26 7.75 12.79
CA ILE A 396 1.29 8.67 13.40
C ILE A 396 1.20 8.42 14.91
N GLY A 397 1.07 9.51 15.67
CA GLY A 397 0.96 9.49 17.12
C GLY A 397 2.26 9.88 17.82
N ASN A 398 2.13 10.72 18.84
CA ASN A 398 3.20 11.23 19.67
C ASN A 398 3.05 10.72 21.09
N GLU A 399 1.96 11.15 21.73
CA GLU A 399 1.57 10.85 23.09
C GLU A 399 0.99 9.44 23.27
N VAL A 400 0.15 8.97 22.34
CA VAL A 400 -0.49 7.64 22.37
C VAL A 400 0.53 6.50 22.29
N ARG A 401 1.72 6.78 21.76
CA ARG A 401 2.85 5.84 21.65
C ARG A 401 3.60 5.62 22.96
N CYS A 402 3.30 6.40 24.00
CA CYS A 402 3.88 6.28 25.34
C CYS A 402 5.42 6.16 25.30
N ARG A 403 6.11 7.01 24.54
CA ARG A 403 7.55 6.88 24.22
C ARG A 403 8.45 6.82 25.45
N GLU A 404 8.09 7.51 26.53
CA GLU A 404 8.82 7.44 27.80
C GLU A 404 8.69 6.07 28.48
N VAL A 405 7.47 5.51 28.50
CA VAL A 405 7.21 4.16 29.03
C VAL A 405 7.94 3.14 28.19
N ARG A 406 7.91 3.28 26.86
CA ARG A 406 8.67 2.44 25.93
C ARG A 406 10.15 2.44 26.26
N LEU A 407 10.77 3.62 26.38
CA LEU A 407 12.20 3.73 26.69
C LEU A 407 12.52 3.14 28.08
N SER A 408 11.71 3.44 29.09
CA SER A 408 11.86 2.89 30.44
C SER A 408 11.82 1.36 30.43
N ASN A 409 10.87 0.77 29.70
CA ASN A 409 10.75 -0.69 29.61
C ASN A 409 11.86 -1.31 28.77
N ILE A 410 12.33 -0.66 27.70
CA ILE A 410 13.53 -1.10 26.95
C ILE A 410 14.76 -1.14 27.87
N ILE A 411 14.99 -0.09 28.68
CA ILE A 411 16.12 -0.03 29.62
C ILE A 411 16.04 -1.17 30.65
N LYS A 412 14.86 -1.43 31.21
CA LYS A 412 14.63 -2.55 32.14
C LYS A 412 14.87 -3.90 31.46
N THR A 413 14.34 -4.11 30.26
CA THR A 413 14.52 -5.36 29.51
C THR A 413 16.00 -5.59 29.18
N LEU A 414 16.69 -4.55 28.69
CA LEU A 414 18.12 -4.60 28.39
C LEU A 414 18.95 -4.91 29.63
N ALA A 415 18.69 -4.22 30.74
CA ALA A 415 19.37 -4.47 32.02
C ALA A 415 19.18 -5.92 32.47
N PHE A 416 17.96 -6.44 32.37
CA PHE A 416 17.66 -7.83 32.71
C PHE A 416 18.45 -8.83 31.84
N ILE A 417 18.39 -8.68 30.52
CA ILE A 417 19.08 -9.58 29.57
C ILE A 417 20.59 -9.58 29.81
N ILE A 418 21.18 -8.40 30.06
CA ILE A 418 22.61 -8.27 30.33
C ILE A 418 22.97 -8.88 31.69
N CYS A 419 22.18 -8.63 32.73
CA CYS A 419 22.42 -9.22 34.05
C CYS A 419 22.35 -10.75 34.01
N GLU A 420 21.37 -11.32 33.29
CA GLU A 420 21.30 -12.77 33.03
C GLU A 420 22.52 -13.27 32.25
N GLY A 421 23.05 -12.48 31.32
CA GLY A 421 24.27 -12.79 30.59
C GLY A 421 25.51 -12.89 31.48
N ILE A 422 25.61 -12.01 32.49
CA ILE A 422 26.72 -11.95 33.45
C ILE A 422 26.56 -13.03 34.53
N ILE A 423 25.43 -13.03 35.25
CA ILE A 423 25.08 -13.96 36.33
C ILE A 423 23.83 -14.76 35.93
N SER A 424 24.02 -15.99 35.45
CA SER A 424 22.91 -16.85 35.01
C SER A 424 22.03 -17.32 36.16
N LYS A 425 20.71 -17.31 36.00
CA LYS A 425 19.77 -17.97 36.94
C LYS A 425 20.03 -19.47 37.15
N GLU A 426 20.53 -20.15 36.12
CA GLU A 426 20.87 -21.59 36.18
C GLU A 426 22.19 -21.86 36.90
N LEU A 427 22.87 -20.83 37.42
CA LEU A 427 24.19 -20.96 38.04
C LEU A 427 24.22 -22.01 39.18
N PRO A 428 23.25 -22.08 40.12
CA PRO A 428 23.27 -23.07 41.19
C PRO A 428 23.17 -24.50 40.66
N ASP A 429 22.40 -24.73 39.60
CA ASP A 429 22.23 -26.05 39.00
C ASP A 429 23.50 -26.55 38.30
N GLN A 430 24.41 -25.64 37.94
CA GLN A 430 25.71 -25.93 37.35
C GLN A 430 26.79 -26.29 38.39
N MET A 431 26.51 -26.15 39.69
CA MET A 431 27.48 -26.41 40.75
C MET A 431 27.48 -27.87 41.18
N GLU A 432 28.68 -28.45 41.32
CA GLU A 432 28.85 -29.89 41.61
C GLU A 432 28.58 -30.24 43.07
N ASN A 433 28.84 -29.32 44.00
CA ASN A 433 28.68 -29.56 45.44
C ASN A 433 27.70 -28.59 46.12
N GLN A 434 27.14 -29.02 47.26
CA GLN A 434 26.08 -28.27 47.96
C GLN A 434 26.56 -26.90 48.50
N GLN A 435 27.84 -26.76 48.84
CA GLN A 435 28.37 -25.47 49.33
C GLN A 435 28.53 -24.45 48.19
N GLU A 436 28.98 -24.88 47.02
CA GLU A 436 29.03 -24.04 45.81
C GLU A 436 27.63 -23.61 45.38
N LYS A 437 26.61 -24.47 45.54
CA LYS A 437 25.21 -24.11 45.32
C LYS A 437 24.75 -22.96 46.21
N VAL A 438 25.02 -23.04 47.52
CA VAL A 438 24.67 -21.97 48.49
C VAL A 438 25.38 -20.66 48.13
N ILE A 439 26.65 -20.71 47.72
CA ILE A 439 27.40 -19.53 47.26
C ILE A 439 26.78 -18.96 45.96
N ALA A 440 26.46 -19.81 44.98
CA ALA A 440 25.81 -19.37 43.74
C ALA A 440 24.42 -18.74 43.99
N GLU A 441 23.63 -19.31 44.91
CA GLU A 441 22.34 -18.77 45.34
C GLU A 441 22.47 -17.40 46.01
N GLY A 442 23.49 -17.20 46.85
CA GLY A 442 23.77 -15.90 47.47
C GLY A 442 24.09 -14.82 46.43
N PHE A 443 24.93 -15.14 45.44
CA PHE A 443 25.22 -14.24 44.31
C PHE A 443 23.95 -13.89 43.51
N LEU A 444 23.07 -14.86 43.27
CA LEU A 444 21.81 -14.61 42.57
C LEU A 444 20.82 -13.76 43.38
N LYS A 445 20.70 -14.03 44.69
CA LYS A 445 19.70 -13.37 45.53
C LYS A 445 20.02 -11.90 45.76
N ILE A 446 21.29 -11.57 45.98
CA ILE A 446 21.73 -10.23 46.39
C ILE A 446 22.38 -9.50 45.24
N ASN A 447 23.43 -10.07 44.63
CA ASN A 447 24.22 -9.35 43.64
C ASN A 447 23.46 -9.20 42.31
N ASN A 448 22.71 -10.20 41.85
CA ASN A 448 21.94 -10.05 40.60
C ASN A 448 20.81 -9.01 40.75
N LYS A 449 20.06 -9.03 41.86
CA LYS A 449 19.03 -8.01 42.14
C LYS A 449 19.61 -6.60 42.29
N GLN A 450 20.75 -6.49 42.98
CA GLN A 450 21.43 -5.21 43.16
C GLN A 450 22.00 -4.71 41.82
N MET A 451 22.65 -5.59 41.06
CA MET A 451 23.18 -5.31 39.72
C MET A 451 22.09 -4.83 38.78
N TYR A 452 20.94 -5.51 38.71
CA TYR A 452 19.81 -5.08 37.90
C TYR A 452 19.33 -3.67 38.27
N ARG A 453 19.10 -3.40 39.57
CA ARG A 453 18.63 -2.08 40.04
C ARG A 453 19.64 -0.97 39.73
N ASP A 454 20.91 -1.23 39.97
CA ASP A 454 21.97 -0.28 39.68
C ASP A 454 22.12 -0.06 38.17
N PHE A 455 22.06 -1.12 37.36
CA PHE A 455 22.12 -1.01 35.90
C PHE A 455 21.00 -0.12 35.37
N VAL A 456 19.75 -0.37 35.78
CA VAL A 456 18.59 0.44 35.38
C VAL A 456 18.76 1.91 35.80
N ARG A 457 19.25 2.16 37.02
CA ARG A 457 19.46 3.53 37.53
C ARG A 457 20.54 4.27 36.75
N GLU A 458 21.71 3.66 36.58
CA GLU A 458 22.86 4.29 35.91
C GLU A 458 22.60 4.49 34.42
N LEU A 459 22.09 3.46 33.72
CA LEU A 459 21.75 3.58 32.31
C LEU A 459 20.63 4.60 32.10
N GLY A 460 19.57 4.57 32.91
CA GLY A 460 18.48 5.54 32.83
C GLY A 460 18.93 6.98 33.07
N SER A 461 19.84 7.20 34.01
CA SER A 461 20.41 8.53 34.28
C SER A 461 21.30 9.01 33.13
N ALA A 462 22.15 8.13 32.59
CA ALA A 462 23.04 8.45 31.48
C ALA A 462 22.27 8.79 30.19
N VAL A 463 21.21 8.03 29.88
CA VAL A 463 20.35 8.29 28.72
C VAL A 463 19.62 9.62 28.86
N LYS A 464 19.06 9.93 30.04
CA LYS A 464 18.37 11.21 30.30
C LYS A 464 19.30 12.42 30.19
N GLN A 465 20.56 12.31 30.60
CA GLN A 465 21.53 13.40 30.45
C GLN A 465 21.85 13.70 28.98
N LYS A 466 21.83 12.69 28.12
CA LYS A 466 22.13 12.83 26.69
C LYS A 466 20.91 13.16 25.82
N ILE A 467 19.70 12.94 26.32
CA ILE A 467 18.44 13.27 25.65
C ILE A 467 17.56 14.10 26.59
N PRO A 468 17.91 15.39 26.85
CA PRO A 468 17.15 16.24 27.77
C PRO A 468 15.79 16.68 27.21
N ASP A 469 15.65 16.79 25.89
CA ASP A 469 14.49 17.44 25.23
C ASP A 469 13.36 16.48 24.80
N GLY A 470 13.33 15.24 25.29
CA GLY A 470 12.23 14.30 24.99
C GLY A 470 12.06 13.91 23.51
N LYS A 471 13.05 14.22 22.65
CA LYS A 471 13.07 13.80 21.24
C LYS A 471 13.52 12.34 21.13
N TYR A 472 12.59 11.43 21.45
CA TYR A 472 12.76 9.98 21.46
C TYR A 472 12.70 9.32 20.08
N HIS A 473 13.43 9.85 19.09
CA HIS A 473 13.53 9.19 17.77
C HIS A 473 14.43 7.94 17.85
N VAL A 474 14.02 6.85 17.18
CA VAL A 474 14.66 5.52 17.28
C VAL A 474 16.16 5.56 16.94
N SER A 475 16.56 6.29 15.90
CA SER A 475 17.96 6.42 15.47
C SER A 475 18.85 7.14 16.50
N VAL A 476 18.30 8.15 17.17
CA VAL A 476 19.00 8.88 18.24
C VAL A 476 19.11 8.01 19.48
N ILE A 477 18.02 7.32 19.84
CA ILE A 477 17.97 6.44 21.01
C ILE A 477 18.94 5.27 20.86
N GLN A 478 19.01 4.64 19.68
CA GLN A 478 19.87 3.48 19.46
C GLN A 478 21.33 3.82 19.78
N ASN A 479 21.86 4.89 19.17
CA ASN A 479 23.24 5.30 19.37
C ASN A 479 23.53 5.66 20.84
N VAL A 480 22.61 6.37 21.49
CA VAL A 480 22.75 6.76 22.91
C VAL A 480 22.73 5.53 23.82
N LEU A 481 21.80 4.59 23.60
CA LEU A 481 21.73 3.35 24.37
C LEU A 481 22.99 2.51 24.18
N GLU A 482 23.48 2.35 22.95
CA GLU A 482 24.69 1.60 22.64
C GLU A 482 25.91 2.20 23.35
N GLU A 483 26.09 3.52 23.27
CA GLU A 483 27.21 4.22 23.89
C GLU A 483 27.16 4.14 25.42
N CYS A 484 26.01 4.47 26.02
CA CYS A 484 25.83 4.44 27.47
C CYS A 484 25.97 3.03 28.04
N CYS A 485 25.38 2.03 27.38
CA CYS A 485 25.45 0.64 27.81
C CYS A 485 26.88 0.09 27.68
N THR A 486 27.58 0.41 26.58
CA THR A 486 28.97 -0.01 26.40
C THR A 486 29.88 0.62 27.44
N SER A 487 29.73 1.93 27.69
CA SER A 487 30.48 2.65 28.72
C SER A 487 30.29 2.01 30.11
N LEU A 488 29.04 1.77 30.50
CA LEU A 488 28.69 1.14 31.78
C LEU A 488 29.29 -0.27 31.93
N LEU A 489 29.34 -1.04 30.84
CA LEU A 489 29.92 -2.38 30.83
C LEU A 489 31.43 -2.39 30.77
N THR A 490 32.10 -1.35 30.27
CA THR A 490 33.58 -1.29 30.17
C THR A 490 34.27 -0.74 31.41
N ASP A 491 33.60 0.11 32.19
CA ASP A 491 34.19 0.78 33.34
C ASP A 491 34.54 -0.19 34.49
N GLU A 492 35.83 -0.47 34.68
CA GLU A 492 36.37 -1.31 35.77
C GLU A 492 36.29 -0.64 37.15
N ARG A 493 35.86 0.62 37.24
CA ARG A 493 35.52 1.31 38.49
C ARG A 493 34.00 1.52 38.63
N GLY A 494 33.25 1.05 37.64
CA GLY A 494 31.82 1.23 37.50
C GLY A 494 31.01 0.35 38.44
N VAL A 495 29.71 0.64 38.51
CA VAL A 495 28.80 -0.03 39.45
C VAL A 495 28.62 -1.52 39.11
N ILE A 496 28.63 -1.88 37.83
CA ILE A 496 28.53 -3.27 37.39
C ILE A 496 29.76 -4.09 37.80
N TYR A 497 30.96 -3.54 37.62
CA TYR A 497 32.20 -4.16 38.07
C TYR A 497 32.18 -4.36 39.59
N LYS A 498 31.83 -3.32 40.37
CA LYS A 498 31.71 -3.42 41.83
C LYS A 498 30.72 -4.50 42.27
N ASN A 499 29.58 -4.62 41.59
CA ASN A 499 28.57 -5.63 41.90
C ASN A 499 29.04 -7.07 41.64
N ILE A 500 29.94 -7.29 40.68
CA ILE A 500 30.58 -8.61 40.47
C ILE A 500 31.47 -8.97 41.68
N TYR A 501 32.27 -8.02 42.16
CA TYR A 501 33.26 -8.25 43.22
C TYR A 501 32.74 -8.04 44.65
N THR A 502 31.48 -7.63 44.81
CA THR A 502 30.84 -7.50 46.13
C THR A 502 30.55 -8.88 46.71
N ILE A 503 30.94 -9.11 47.96
CA ILE A 503 30.71 -10.38 48.67
C ILE A 503 29.72 -10.10 49.80
N ASP A 504 28.64 -10.86 49.85
CA ASP A 504 27.71 -10.80 50.98
C ASP A 504 28.34 -11.44 52.24
N PRO A 505 28.37 -10.74 53.38
CA PRO A 505 28.85 -11.28 54.65
C PRO A 505 28.22 -12.62 55.06
N GLU A 506 26.96 -12.89 54.69
CA GLU A 506 26.28 -14.15 55.01
C GLU A 506 26.87 -15.37 54.26
N MET A 507 27.67 -15.13 53.22
CA MET A 507 28.29 -16.19 52.39
C MET A 507 29.59 -16.76 53.00
N MET A 508 30.01 -16.26 54.17
CA MET A 508 31.31 -16.55 54.78
C MET A 508 31.16 -17.32 56.10
N GLU A 509 31.36 -18.65 56.08
CA GLU A 509 31.43 -19.46 57.31
C GLU A 509 32.87 -19.50 57.86
N ARG A 510 33.02 -19.38 59.18
CA ARG A 510 34.35 -19.25 59.82
C ARG A 510 35.25 -20.47 59.63
N GLU A 511 34.70 -21.67 59.45
CA GLU A 511 35.45 -22.93 59.46
C GLU A 511 35.97 -23.37 58.07
N LYS A 512 35.43 -22.85 56.96
CA LYS A 512 35.81 -23.26 55.58
C LYS A 512 36.21 -22.11 54.65
N LYS A 513 36.79 -21.04 55.21
CA LYS A 513 37.11 -19.79 54.50
C LYS A 513 37.90 -19.95 53.20
N ILE A 514 38.90 -20.83 53.13
CA ILE A 514 39.81 -20.91 51.96
C ILE A 514 39.09 -21.48 50.72
N GLU A 515 38.36 -22.59 50.87
CA GLU A 515 37.64 -23.22 49.76
C GLU A 515 36.49 -22.34 49.25
N GLN A 516 35.79 -21.66 50.17
CA GLN A 516 34.74 -20.69 49.83
C GLN A 516 35.30 -19.49 49.07
N LEU A 517 36.44 -18.93 49.51
CA LEU A 517 37.11 -17.83 48.80
C LEU A 517 37.57 -18.25 47.40
N ASN A 518 38.09 -19.48 47.24
CA ASN A 518 38.48 -20.00 45.92
C ASN A 518 37.26 -20.18 45.00
N CYS A 519 36.11 -20.63 45.52
CA CYS A 519 34.87 -20.68 44.76
C CYS A 519 34.41 -19.27 44.34
N ILE A 520 34.36 -18.34 45.29
CA ILE A 520 33.97 -16.94 45.06
C ILE A 520 34.85 -16.31 43.97
N CYS A 521 36.19 -16.40 44.08
CA CYS A 521 37.11 -15.87 43.09
C CYS A 521 36.89 -16.49 41.69
N ARG A 522 36.64 -17.81 41.61
CA ARG A 522 36.33 -18.47 40.33
C ARG A 522 35.04 -17.93 39.71
N LEU A 523 34.00 -17.74 40.51
CA LEU A 523 32.72 -17.19 40.05
C LEU A 523 32.87 -15.74 39.60
N GLN A 524 33.56 -14.91 40.37
CA GLN A 524 33.83 -13.51 40.04
C GLN A 524 34.59 -13.36 38.72
N ASN A 525 35.65 -14.16 38.52
CA ASN A 525 36.38 -14.18 37.25
C ASN A 525 35.48 -14.62 36.09
N LYS A 526 34.66 -15.67 36.29
CA LYS A 526 33.69 -16.13 35.28
C LYS A 526 32.68 -15.04 34.91
N PHE A 527 32.18 -14.27 35.89
CA PHE A 527 31.26 -13.17 35.64
C PHE A 527 31.93 -12.00 34.92
N ASP A 528 33.17 -11.67 35.27
CA ASP A 528 33.95 -10.64 34.58
C ASP A 528 34.29 -11.04 33.13
N ASP A 529 34.60 -12.31 32.89
CA ASP A 529 34.80 -12.88 31.55
C ASP A 529 33.51 -12.83 30.74
N ASN A 530 32.36 -13.16 31.34
CA ASN A 530 31.05 -13.01 30.70
C ASN A 530 30.77 -11.55 30.32
N ARG A 531 31.03 -10.60 31.23
CA ARG A 531 30.90 -9.15 30.99
C ARG A 531 31.77 -8.73 29.79
N LYS A 532 33.05 -9.09 29.79
CA LYS A 532 33.99 -8.80 28.68
C LYS A 532 33.53 -9.44 27.37
N GLY A 533 33.00 -10.66 27.42
CA GLY A 533 32.44 -11.37 26.28
C GLY A 533 31.22 -10.68 25.65
N ILE A 534 30.34 -10.11 26.47
CA ILE A 534 29.18 -9.34 26.00
C ILE A 534 29.62 -8.09 25.24
N VAL A 535 30.64 -7.37 25.76
CA VAL A 535 31.18 -6.18 25.09
C VAL A 535 31.92 -6.53 23.80
N SER A 536 32.80 -7.53 23.84
CA SER A 536 33.67 -7.87 22.70
C SER A 536 32.91 -8.40 21.49
N THR A 537 31.77 -9.06 21.71
CA THR A 537 30.94 -9.64 20.65
C THR A 537 29.97 -8.66 20.01
N ARG A 538 29.91 -7.40 20.48
CA ARG A 538 28.94 -6.38 20.05
C ARG A 538 27.48 -6.85 20.07
N VAL A 539 27.16 -7.85 20.89
CA VAL A 539 25.82 -8.43 20.96
C VAL A 539 24.79 -7.42 21.51
N VAL A 540 25.25 -6.48 22.34
CA VAL A 540 24.43 -5.41 22.92
C VAL A 540 23.76 -4.57 21.84
N SER A 541 24.48 -4.18 20.78
CA SER A 541 23.91 -3.41 19.67
C SER A 541 22.78 -4.17 18.99
N LYS A 542 22.97 -5.47 18.71
CA LYS A 542 21.92 -6.34 18.15
C LYS A 542 20.69 -6.43 19.06
N ILE A 543 20.89 -6.66 20.36
CA ILE A 543 19.78 -6.71 21.33
C ILE A 543 19.03 -5.38 21.37
N ILE A 544 19.74 -4.24 21.36
CA ILE A 544 19.11 -2.92 21.34
C ILE A 544 18.27 -2.72 20.08
N SER A 545 18.80 -3.07 18.90
CA SER A 545 18.04 -2.98 17.64
C SER A 545 16.78 -3.84 17.67
N GLU A 546 16.88 -5.11 18.08
CA GLU A 546 15.73 -6.02 18.19
C GLU A 546 14.69 -5.54 19.20
N LEU A 547 15.13 -4.99 20.35
CA LEU A 547 14.23 -4.39 21.34
C LEU A 547 13.55 -3.14 20.78
N LEU A 548 14.27 -2.28 20.06
CA LEU A 548 13.66 -1.09 19.46
C LEU A 548 12.59 -1.48 18.43
N GLU A 549 12.86 -2.46 17.56
CA GLU A 549 11.89 -2.94 16.58
C GLU A 549 10.70 -3.63 17.24
N ILE A 550 10.88 -4.61 18.14
CA ILE A 550 9.73 -5.31 18.76
C ILE A 550 8.79 -4.36 19.52
N TYR A 551 9.32 -3.37 20.25
CA TYR A 551 8.46 -2.39 20.92
C TYR A 551 7.74 -1.46 19.92
N LYS A 552 8.33 -1.19 18.74
CA LYS A 552 7.67 -0.44 17.67
C LYS A 552 6.51 -1.24 17.07
N GLU A 553 6.76 -2.52 16.77
CA GLU A 553 5.80 -3.47 16.22
C GLU A 553 4.61 -3.69 17.16
N VAL A 554 4.88 -3.88 18.46
CA VAL A 554 3.83 -4.07 19.47
C VAL A 554 2.87 -2.89 19.54
N PHE A 555 3.36 -1.64 19.42
CA PHE A 555 2.46 -0.49 19.37
C PHE A 555 1.52 -0.53 18.15
N SER A 556 2.07 -0.83 16.97
CA SER A 556 1.28 -0.89 15.74
C SER A 556 0.21 -2.00 15.79
N ASP A 557 0.54 -3.15 16.36
CA ASP A 557 -0.44 -4.23 16.58
C ASP A 557 -1.54 -3.81 17.57
N VAL A 558 -1.17 -3.13 18.65
CA VAL A 558 -2.13 -2.61 19.64
C VAL A 558 -3.05 -1.56 19.01
N ALA A 559 -2.53 -0.71 18.11
CA ALA A 559 -3.34 0.26 17.39
C ALA A 559 -4.36 -0.41 16.46
N ALA A 560 -3.93 -1.40 15.67
CA ALA A 560 -4.82 -2.20 14.83
C ALA A 560 -5.90 -2.91 15.66
N TYR A 561 -5.51 -3.53 16.77
CA TYR A 561 -6.45 -4.16 17.71
C TYR A 561 -7.45 -3.18 18.32
N ALA A 562 -6.99 -2.02 18.81
CA ALA A 562 -7.85 -1.04 19.47
C ALA A 562 -8.87 -0.41 18.51
N ILE A 563 -8.45 -0.10 17.28
CA ILE A 563 -9.31 0.54 16.27
C ILE A 563 -10.32 -0.48 15.71
N LEU A 564 -9.87 -1.65 15.29
CA LEU A 564 -10.72 -2.62 14.57
C LEU A 564 -11.43 -3.64 15.48
N GLN A 565 -10.99 -3.81 16.73
CA GLN A 565 -11.48 -4.86 17.64
C GLN A 565 -11.42 -6.28 17.03
N LEU A 566 -10.34 -6.56 16.33
CA LEU A 566 -10.09 -7.85 15.67
C LEU A 566 -9.80 -8.97 16.68
N ASP A 567 -10.14 -10.21 16.29
CA ASP A 567 -9.77 -11.41 17.04
C ASP A 567 -8.36 -11.92 16.69
N VAL A 568 -7.86 -12.85 17.51
CA VAL A 568 -6.50 -13.40 17.36
C VAL A 568 -6.33 -14.19 16.06
N ASP A 569 -7.36 -14.91 15.61
CA ASP A 569 -7.27 -15.71 14.38
C ASP A 569 -7.13 -14.81 13.13
N LYS A 570 -7.84 -13.67 13.11
CA LYS A 570 -7.74 -12.66 12.05
C LYS A 570 -6.45 -11.87 12.09
N TYR A 571 -5.93 -11.59 13.28
CA TYR A 571 -4.57 -11.07 13.42
C TYR A 571 -3.55 -12.01 12.76
N GLU A 572 -3.64 -13.31 13.03
CA GLU A 572 -2.73 -14.29 12.41
C GLU A 572 -2.89 -14.38 10.90
N GLU A 573 -4.12 -14.33 10.39
CA GLU A 573 -4.41 -14.35 8.95
C GLU A 573 -3.80 -13.15 8.23
N ALA A 574 -4.02 -11.95 8.76
CA ALA A 574 -3.46 -10.71 8.22
C ALA A 574 -1.93 -10.70 8.26
N TYR A 575 -1.32 -11.17 9.36
CA TYR A 575 0.14 -11.29 9.46
C TYR A 575 0.73 -12.26 8.43
N ARG A 576 0.08 -13.40 8.17
CA ARG A 576 0.55 -14.34 7.14
C ARG A 576 0.49 -13.74 5.74
N ILE A 577 -0.52 -12.91 5.48
CA ILE A 577 -0.67 -12.17 4.22
C ILE A 577 0.42 -11.10 4.10
N SER A 578 0.71 -10.34 5.17
CA SER A 578 1.75 -9.30 5.16
C SER A 578 3.14 -9.89 4.91
N GLU A 579 3.48 -11.00 5.56
CA GLU A 579 4.80 -11.64 5.42
C GLU A 579 4.98 -12.40 4.10
N GLY A 580 3.93 -12.52 3.27
CA GLY A 580 3.97 -13.26 2.00
C GLY A 580 4.25 -14.76 2.17
N ARG A 581 4.07 -15.32 3.38
CA ARG A 581 4.43 -16.71 3.72
C ARG A 581 3.26 -17.46 4.34
N LEU A 582 2.92 -18.61 3.76
CA LEU A 582 2.29 -19.70 4.52
C LEU A 582 3.38 -20.25 5.43
N VAL A 583 3.41 -19.84 6.71
CA VAL A 583 4.41 -20.26 7.70
C VAL A 583 4.37 -21.78 7.86
N LYS A 584 5.15 -22.50 7.04
CA LYS A 584 5.50 -23.90 7.24
C LYS A 584 6.92 -23.95 7.78
N GLY A 585 7.03 -24.03 9.10
CA GLY A 585 8.20 -24.65 9.75
C GLY A 585 9.33 -23.72 10.16
N ARG A 586 9.05 -22.72 11.00
CA ARG A 586 9.83 -22.28 12.17
C ARG A 586 9.12 -21.04 12.71
N GLU A 587 8.58 -21.14 13.92
CA GLU A 587 7.99 -20.01 14.63
C GLU A 587 9.05 -18.93 14.81
N ASP A 588 8.78 -17.74 14.27
CA ASP A 588 9.62 -16.57 14.48
C ASP A 588 9.37 -16.05 15.90
N ALA A 589 10.40 -16.05 16.76
CA ALA A 589 10.25 -15.73 18.18
C ALA A 589 9.67 -14.32 18.46
N PRO A 590 10.02 -13.26 17.70
CA PRO A 590 9.36 -11.96 17.76
C PRO A 590 7.86 -12.03 17.45
N TYR A 591 7.47 -12.79 16.43
CA TYR A 591 6.06 -12.96 16.06
C TYR A 591 5.26 -13.66 17.16
N GLU A 592 5.77 -14.78 17.70
CA GLU A 592 5.08 -15.47 18.80
C GLU A 592 4.94 -14.58 20.04
N MET A 593 5.91 -13.70 20.29
CA MET A 593 5.81 -12.70 21.35
C MET A 593 4.66 -11.70 21.09
N ARG A 594 4.59 -11.11 19.90
CA ARG A 594 3.53 -10.17 19.49
C ARG A 594 2.15 -10.81 19.57
N ARG A 595 2.01 -12.01 19.00
CA ARG A 595 0.80 -12.83 19.03
C ARG A 595 0.33 -13.10 20.46
N LYS A 596 1.23 -13.50 21.36
CA LYS A 596 0.91 -13.73 22.78
C LYS A 596 0.43 -12.46 23.47
N ILE A 597 1.02 -11.31 23.15
CA ILE A 597 0.60 -10.01 23.71
C ILE A 597 -0.82 -9.67 23.27
N ILE A 598 -1.11 -9.73 21.96
CA ILE A 598 -2.46 -9.46 21.43
C ILE A 598 -3.49 -10.41 22.04
N ARG A 599 -3.19 -11.71 22.09
CA ARG A 599 -4.07 -12.70 22.75
C ARG A 599 -4.35 -12.36 24.21
N CYS A 600 -3.36 -11.91 24.97
CA CYS A 600 -3.55 -11.51 26.37
C CYS A 600 -4.39 -10.23 26.51
N LEU A 601 -4.31 -9.31 25.54
CA LEU A 601 -5.17 -8.11 25.52
C LEU A 601 -6.63 -8.45 25.19
N THR A 602 -6.86 -9.47 24.35
CA THR A 602 -8.22 -9.90 23.96
C THR A 602 -8.88 -10.81 25.00
N GLU A 603 -8.18 -11.84 25.49
CA GLU A 603 -8.73 -12.88 26.37
C GLU A 603 -8.51 -12.59 27.88
N GLY A 604 -7.75 -11.54 28.21
CA GLY A 604 -7.38 -11.20 29.58
C GLY A 604 -6.38 -12.20 30.21
N LYS A 605 -6.38 -12.28 31.55
CA LYS A 605 -5.34 -12.98 32.35
C LYS A 605 -5.27 -14.51 32.16
N ILE A 606 -6.22 -15.13 31.46
CA ILE A 606 -6.30 -16.60 31.28
C ILE A 606 -5.15 -17.12 30.41
N ALA A 607 -4.64 -16.31 29.47
CA ALA A 607 -3.55 -16.68 28.58
C ALA A 607 -2.15 -16.70 29.25
N ARG A 608 -1.95 -16.02 30.40
CA ARG A 608 -0.67 -16.04 31.14
C ARG A 608 -0.31 -17.40 31.73
N GLN A 609 -1.30 -18.28 31.94
CA GLN A 609 -1.11 -19.59 32.57
C GLN A 609 -0.82 -20.71 31.57
N LEU A 610 -1.25 -20.57 30.31
CA LEU A 610 -1.08 -21.59 29.26
C LEU A 610 0.30 -21.58 28.60
N SER A 611 1.11 -20.52 28.79
CA SER A 611 2.38 -20.32 28.10
C SER A 611 3.62 -20.85 28.83
N ALA A 612 3.46 -21.51 29.98
CA ALA A 612 4.57 -22.08 30.74
C ALA A 612 5.10 -23.41 30.16
N GLU A 613 4.42 -24.01 29.17
CA GLU A 613 4.65 -25.40 28.76
C GLU A 613 5.50 -25.60 27.49
N THR A 614 6.03 -24.54 26.87
CA THR A 614 6.87 -24.70 25.65
C THR A 614 8.24 -24.08 25.85
N GLN A 615 9.11 -24.76 26.61
CA GLN A 615 10.56 -24.52 26.56
C GLN A 615 11.25 -25.73 25.96
N GLY A 616 11.75 -25.54 24.73
CA GLY A 616 12.56 -26.50 24.01
C GLY A 616 13.95 -26.68 24.63
N GLU A 617 14.48 -27.89 24.46
CA GLU A 617 15.72 -28.40 25.04
C GLU A 617 16.94 -27.50 24.80
N ASN A 618 17.60 -27.12 25.90
CA ASN A 618 18.89 -26.44 25.92
C ASN A 618 19.97 -27.30 25.25
N LYS A 619 20.35 -26.95 24.01
CA LYS A 619 21.65 -27.38 23.46
C LYS A 619 22.77 -26.62 24.20
N LYS A 620 23.85 -27.31 24.55
CA LYS A 620 25.07 -26.71 25.14
C LYS A 620 25.62 -25.64 24.19
N GLU A 621 25.36 -24.37 24.47
CA GLU A 621 25.89 -23.24 23.69
C GLU A 621 27.27 -22.80 24.20
N THR A 622 28.14 -22.44 23.27
CA THR A 622 29.57 -22.17 23.51
C THR A 622 29.89 -20.78 24.06
N SER A 623 28.98 -19.80 24.00
CA SER A 623 29.19 -18.44 24.54
C SER A 623 27.91 -17.86 25.14
N ARG A 624 28.04 -17.21 26.32
CA ARG A 624 26.93 -16.52 27.00
C ARG A 624 26.34 -15.37 26.20
N SER A 625 27.14 -14.67 25.40
CA SER A 625 26.64 -13.60 24.53
C SER A 625 25.69 -14.13 23.45
N VAL A 626 25.98 -15.30 22.87
CA VAL A 626 25.09 -15.94 21.89
C VAL A 626 23.79 -16.41 22.55
N TYR A 627 23.90 -16.95 23.76
CA TYR A 627 22.75 -17.42 24.54
C TYR A 627 21.73 -16.32 24.83
N ILE A 628 22.18 -15.17 25.35
CA ILE A 628 21.26 -14.08 25.72
C ILE A 628 20.55 -13.47 24.51
N TYR A 629 21.21 -13.42 23.35
CA TYR A 629 20.60 -12.90 22.13
C TYR A 629 19.52 -13.84 21.59
N LYS A 630 19.81 -15.14 21.48
CA LYS A 630 18.83 -16.11 20.96
C LYS A 630 17.64 -16.33 21.89
N ASN A 631 17.84 -16.22 23.20
CA ASN A 631 16.82 -16.49 24.20
C ASN A 631 16.12 -15.23 24.73
N MET A 632 16.37 -14.05 24.14
CA MET A 632 15.81 -12.78 24.66
C MET A 632 14.27 -12.79 24.77
N TYR A 633 13.59 -13.47 23.83
CA TYR A 633 12.13 -13.62 23.83
C TYR A 633 11.63 -14.77 24.72
N ALA A 634 12.51 -15.65 25.20
CA ALA A 634 12.15 -16.72 26.13
C ALA A 634 12.09 -16.24 27.59
N PHE A 635 12.65 -15.07 27.89
CA PHE A 635 12.62 -14.50 29.24
C PHE A 635 11.25 -13.92 29.60
N ASN A 636 10.67 -14.38 30.71
CA ASN A 636 9.40 -13.86 31.24
C ASN A 636 9.42 -12.34 31.44
N CYS A 637 10.55 -11.78 31.88
CA CYS A 637 10.71 -10.33 32.05
C CYS A 637 10.48 -9.55 30.75
N THR A 638 10.96 -10.08 29.62
CA THR A 638 10.76 -9.48 28.30
C THR A 638 9.27 -9.44 27.95
N PHE A 639 8.55 -10.55 28.15
CA PHE A 639 7.10 -10.59 27.94
C PHE A 639 6.36 -9.63 28.87
N ASP A 640 6.65 -9.65 30.17
CA ASP A 640 5.97 -8.82 31.17
C ASP A 640 6.11 -7.33 30.87
N LEU A 641 7.31 -6.88 30.47
CA LEU A 641 7.59 -5.47 30.15
C LEU A 641 7.04 -5.03 28.79
N LEU A 642 6.96 -5.95 27.81
CA LEU A 642 6.27 -5.70 26.55
C LEU A 642 4.76 -5.62 26.75
N TYR A 643 4.19 -6.52 27.54
CA TYR A 643 2.77 -6.52 27.87
C TYR A 643 2.38 -5.26 28.67
N ASP A 644 3.18 -4.85 29.66
CA ASP A 644 2.97 -3.61 30.42
C ASP A 644 2.94 -2.38 29.50
N TYR A 645 3.85 -2.34 28.53
CA TYR A 645 3.85 -1.30 27.49
C TYR A 645 2.59 -1.37 26.61
N ALA A 646 2.26 -2.56 26.12
CA ALA A 646 1.10 -2.79 25.26
C ALA A 646 -0.21 -2.41 25.96
N GLU A 647 -0.40 -2.82 27.22
CA GLU A 647 -1.57 -2.48 28.04
C GLU A 647 -1.67 -0.97 28.29
N THR A 648 -0.53 -0.31 28.54
CA THR A 648 -0.48 1.15 28.72
C THR A 648 -0.89 1.89 27.45
N CYS A 649 -0.35 1.48 26.30
CA CYS A 649 -0.74 2.03 25.00
C CYS A 649 -2.21 1.76 24.68
N TYR A 650 -2.70 0.53 24.91
CA TYR A 650 -4.09 0.16 24.70
C TYR A 650 -5.03 1.05 25.51
N ARG A 651 -4.79 1.22 26.81
CA ARG A 651 -5.64 2.09 27.66
C ARG A 651 -5.63 3.55 27.20
N LYS A 652 -4.49 4.06 26.75
CA LYS A 652 -4.38 5.44 26.26
C LYS A 652 -5.13 5.63 24.94
N LEU A 653 -5.00 4.66 24.03
CA LEU A 653 -5.75 4.63 22.77
C LEU A 653 -7.26 4.45 23.02
N GLU A 654 -7.67 3.47 23.82
CA GLU A 654 -9.07 3.22 24.16
C GLU A 654 -9.75 4.47 24.73
N LYS A 655 -9.10 5.16 25.67
CA LYS A 655 -9.61 6.43 26.20
C LYS A 655 -9.86 7.46 25.09
N ARG A 656 -8.91 7.60 24.16
CA ARG A 656 -9.00 8.52 23.03
C ARG A 656 -10.11 8.12 22.05
N LEU A 657 -10.20 6.83 21.71
CA LEU A 657 -11.22 6.30 20.79
C LEU A 657 -12.65 6.45 21.34
N LEU A 658 -12.80 6.56 22.67
CA LEU A 658 -14.08 6.80 23.36
C LEU A 658 -14.43 8.29 23.52
N GLU A 659 -13.60 9.22 23.05
CA GLU A 659 -13.93 10.65 23.04
C GLU A 659 -15.07 10.92 22.04
N GLU A 660 -16.03 11.79 22.39
CA GLU A 660 -17.22 12.06 21.57
C GLU A 660 -16.88 12.49 20.13
N GLU A 661 -15.72 13.15 19.91
CA GLU A 661 -15.28 13.55 18.56
C GLU A 661 -14.87 12.36 17.67
N HIS A 662 -14.44 11.26 18.29
CA HIS A 662 -13.85 10.09 17.65
C HIS A 662 -14.81 8.91 17.55
N GLU A 663 -15.75 8.77 18.50
CA GLU A 663 -16.67 7.62 18.61
C GLU A 663 -17.37 7.27 17.30
N LYS A 664 -17.91 8.29 16.60
CA LYS A 664 -18.59 8.09 15.31
C LYS A 664 -17.64 7.53 14.24
N GLN A 665 -16.41 8.03 14.18
CA GLN A 665 -15.42 7.59 13.18
C GLN A 665 -15.00 6.15 13.43
N VAL A 666 -14.78 5.81 14.70
CA VAL A 666 -14.45 4.44 15.13
C VAL A 666 -15.56 3.47 14.74
N GLN A 667 -16.82 3.83 15.02
CA GLN A 667 -17.95 2.98 14.67
C GLN A 667 -18.07 2.77 13.16
N GLU A 668 -17.89 3.83 12.36
CA GLU A 668 -17.95 3.72 10.90
C GLU A 668 -16.86 2.78 10.33
N ILE A 669 -15.64 2.83 10.87
CA ILE A 669 -14.55 1.92 10.46
C ILE A 669 -14.92 0.48 10.82
N ARG A 670 -15.38 0.25 12.06
CA ARG A 670 -15.75 -1.08 12.54
C ARG A 670 -16.93 -1.67 11.78
N ASP A 671 -17.93 -0.86 11.44
CA ASP A 671 -19.08 -1.30 10.65
C ASP A 671 -18.61 -1.86 9.29
N ILE A 672 -17.76 -1.10 8.57
CA ILE A 672 -17.21 -1.54 7.27
C ILE A 672 -16.32 -2.78 7.43
N TYR A 673 -15.46 -2.82 8.44
CA TYR A 673 -14.61 -3.97 8.72
C TYR A 673 -15.44 -5.23 8.96
N ASN A 674 -16.51 -5.12 9.76
CA ASN A 674 -17.39 -6.23 10.11
C ASN A 674 -18.21 -6.75 8.92
N MET A 675 -18.49 -5.92 7.91
CA MET A 675 -19.13 -6.39 6.67
C MET A 675 -18.28 -7.43 5.92
N PHE A 676 -16.97 -7.43 6.11
CA PHE A 676 -16.05 -8.45 5.56
C PHE A 676 -15.67 -9.53 6.58
N TYR A 677 -16.20 -9.43 7.79
CA TYR A 677 -15.99 -10.37 8.88
C TYR A 677 -17.01 -11.51 8.82
N ASP A 678 -18.30 -11.19 8.69
CA ASP A 678 -19.38 -12.17 8.62
C ASP A 678 -19.84 -12.44 7.18
N GLN A 679 -19.92 -13.73 6.79
CA GLN A 679 -20.45 -14.14 5.47
C GLN A 679 -21.98 -13.94 5.32
N THR A 680 -22.60 -13.16 6.21
CA THR A 680 -24.04 -12.93 6.25
C THR A 680 -24.49 -11.77 5.36
N GLU A 681 -23.60 -10.83 5.06
CA GLU A 681 -23.90 -9.66 4.23
C GLU A 681 -23.99 -10.03 2.75
N SER A 682 -24.98 -9.48 2.06
CA SER A 682 -25.11 -9.66 0.61
C SER A 682 -24.07 -8.80 -0.13
N CYS A 683 -23.64 -9.26 -1.31
CA CYS A 683 -22.72 -8.46 -2.14
C CYS A 683 -23.29 -7.07 -2.49
N GLU A 684 -24.61 -6.94 -2.61
CA GLU A 684 -25.29 -5.68 -2.87
C GLU A 684 -25.18 -4.71 -1.68
N SER A 685 -25.36 -5.22 -0.44
CA SER A 685 -25.19 -4.45 0.80
C SER A 685 -23.76 -3.93 0.91
N ILE A 686 -22.77 -4.82 0.72
CA ILE A 686 -21.34 -4.50 0.73
C ILE A 686 -21.03 -3.41 -0.31
N TYR A 687 -21.47 -3.58 -1.55
CA TYR A 687 -21.23 -2.61 -2.61
C TYR A 687 -21.82 -1.24 -2.27
N ALA A 688 -23.09 -1.18 -1.84
CA ALA A 688 -23.76 0.08 -1.50
C ALA A 688 -23.06 0.83 -0.36
N SER A 689 -22.62 0.12 0.68
CA SER A 689 -21.87 0.69 1.79
C SER A 689 -20.51 1.26 1.34
N ILE A 690 -19.77 0.53 0.50
CA ILE A 690 -18.48 0.98 -0.04
C ILE A 690 -18.66 2.25 -0.87
N ILE A 691 -19.61 2.27 -1.82
CA ILE A 691 -19.85 3.45 -2.66
C ILE A 691 -20.25 4.67 -1.82
N LYS A 692 -21.03 4.47 -0.75
CA LYS A 692 -21.38 5.56 0.18
C LYS A 692 -20.14 6.14 0.87
N LYS A 693 -19.20 5.31 1.29
CA LYS A 693 -17.96 5.76 1.95
C LYS A 693 -16.97 6.40 0.98
N ILE A 694 -16.88 5.88 -0.24
CA ILE A 694 -16.12 6.53 -1.31
C ILE A 694 -16.67 7.93 -1.57
N LYS A 695 -17.99 8.07 -1.67
CA LYS A 695 -18.62 9.38 -1.88
C LYS A 695 -18.30 10.37 -0.75
N GLU A 696 -18.35 9.92 0.51
CA GLU A 696 -17.96 10.74 1.67
C GLU A 696 -16.51 11.26 1.54
N TYR A 697 -15.59 10.40 1.09
CA TYR A 697 -14.20 10.76 0.86
C TYR A 697 -14.03 11.73 -0.31
N THR A 698 -14.65 11.45 -1.46
CA THR A 698 -14.54 12.30 -2.65
C THR A 698 -15.17 13.67 -2.43
N ASP A 699 -16.31 13.75 -1.73
CA ASP A 699 -16.95 15.03 -1.38
C ASP A 699 -16.01 15.87 -0.49
N GLY A 700 -15.31 15.23 0.46
CA GLY A 700 -14.29 15.89 1.28
C GLY A 700 -13.09 16.42 0.47
N ILE A 701 -12.68 15.70 -0.57
CA ILE A 701 -11.63 16.18 -1.49
C ILE A 701 -12.12 17.33 -2.36
N GLU A 702 -13.36 17.29 -2.85
CA GLU A 702 -13.94 18.40 -3.61
C GLU A 702 -14.00 19.67 -2.75
N GLU A 703 -14.35 19.56 -1.47
CA GLU A 703 -14.31 20.69 -0.54
C GLU A 703 -12.88 21.23 -0.36
N LEU A 704 -11.88 20.35 -0.25
CA LEU A 704 -10.47 20.74 -0.17
C LEU A 704 -10.02 21.47 -1.44
N LEU A 705 -10.32 20.91 -2.61
CA LEU A 705 -10.02 21.50 -3.91
C LEU A 705 -10.66 22.89 -4.06
N LEU A 706 -11.93 23.04 -3.65
CA LEU A 706 -12.64 24.32 -3.67
C LEU A 706 -12.05 25.37 -2.71
N LYS A 707 -11.43 24.94 -1.60
CA LYS A 707 -10.71 25.86 -0.70
C LYS A 707 -9.44 26.36 -1.37
N GLU A 708 -8.67 25.46 -1.99
CA GLU A 708 -7.43 25.81 -2.69
C GLU A 708 -7.67 26.74 -3.89
N LEU A 709 -8.73 26.51 -4.65
CA LEU A 709 -9.09 27.38 -5.77
C LEU A 709 -9.57 28.78 -5.33
N LYS A 710 -9.91 28.97 -4.05
CA LYS A 710 -10.28 30.28 -3.48
C LYS A 710 -9.10 31.03 -2.85
N THR A 711 -8.04 30.31 -2.47
CA THR A 711 -6.82 30.90 -1.90
C THR A 711 -5.80 31.29 -2.97
N GLN A 712 -5.94 30.73 -4.18
CA GLN A 712 -5.25 31.15 -5.41
C GLN A 712 -5.88 32.41 -6.00
#